data_AF-A0AAE4C650-F1
#
_entry.id   AF-A0AAE4C650-F1
#
_cell.length_a   1.000
_cell.length_b   1.000
_cell.length_c   1.000
_cell.angle_alpha   90.00
_cell.angle_beta   90.00
_cell.angle_gamma   90.00
#
_symmetry.space_group_name_H-M   'P 1'
#
loop_
_entity.id
_entity.type
_entity.pdbx_description
1 polymer ?
#
loop_
_entity_poly.entity_id
_entity_poly.type
_entity_poly.pdbx_seq_one_letter_code
_entity_poly.pdbx_strand_id
1 'polypeptide(L)'
;MSKQGIYKISGNTKPKVGEQVTYKIDEWYPATPREKRNPALVTWHLFKKVNGKFVPTTIKKKGIGSFTFNTTAYKDTFRIEAYLHNPEGKTPMALEIQPQPSDVPRINKVELKYIDDTPGTVFSFTEKLVAEAKCMNLEAQYLQFTLWEDDSRDSGHNAQNTPIDTKKEKVKNGTARAEFMLTKALMRKAMQGETNPQQLEFYVTVEYYAHKKHATDNVNINTPPELRPASGQPQQQQQQQQQQQQQQQQQQQQQQQQQQQQQQQPAPSPQQHPEPQTAHGRINNTQPVTPPPSGGVSPTVINQVRVEDLLDAYFAKKEYTRKTGEEDGTHTYTFGGSKSGNKTATAEEKNKVAQTILNKIKENLKSSKKYTTLEVIAAALTAEAYGKDTTNQKTVTFKTFKLGVDFKKVDSAPLDDKLYLVARTMLLDGKQVTISIKEKDGIIKGSADAVLPVLEITEEQMEQKTPAGGEVPGTEKTEFSGTVKDNLVKIPIHLRPKSEEELKQWKDKISKGKEDGTYTYTFGSTTNITNETQKASTAKIILTNAQKGNAKNPKIEEGKTSSIEEIGKVLTIKDYKAGDTITFKLLKKVPEFLYLHAKAQGEKQHDKKFLNKEGAYFQIGKKCDCEARVRAFIRMLRVGEGTGEMIKSYDKKEKKVIYISHDFQRGYTTAFAGHTITDLSTHPQLIYKGKNDKEGSSAAGAYQVMRYTWWELAGFEVVKKKKTGKYFEERDLLKKYKIPDYTAESQDKICIALMQKQRENLLNKIIANKIREAIQQDACYIWASLPENETESHYYYNGKRQPATPLNACIEHYNQFLEEELKGNSNLHLKEGFLKDFDIKCCNNSNESSGVCPEDRSQCFEYSDVVSNPRLNNQSDNVNKNRWHRTKRYNNTHPNGYYHTGTDILASSGTTVSSILCGTVYDLVKTFTANEYRENSLGNYVIIKSKDKNGDDVYIKYCHLDEVSVVKNQKVKHGDAIGQSGSTGNAASVYENGKLIHGINPIYRHIHIEAATSSSFGTTRIDPEQFMKTKFDETTKGNPT
;
A
#
# COMPACT_ATOMS: atom_id res chain seq x y z
N MET A 1 27.06 76.98 -11.72
CA MET A 1 27.48 76.01 -12.75
C MET A 1 26.25 75.33 -13.31
N SER A 2 26.18 75.10 -14.63
CA SER A 2 25.09 74.36 -15.27
C SER A 2 25.09 72.90 -14.81
N LYS A 3 23.90 72.32 -14.60
CA LYS A 3 23.77 70.98 -14.01
C LYS A 3 24.28 69.88 -14.95
N GLN A 4 25.03 68.92 -14.40
CA GLN A 4 25.60 67.79 -15.14
C GLN A 4 25.11 66.46 -14.51
N GLY A 5 24.83 65.45 -15.33
CA GLY A 5 24.31 64.16 -14.89
C GLY A 5 23.19 63.62 -15.79
N ILE A 6 22.38 62.73 -15.21
CA ILE A 6 21.20 62.14 -15.84
C ILE A 6 20.03 63.11 -15.73
N TYR A 7 19.31 63.33 -16.83
CA TYR A 7 18.10 64.14 -16.84
C TYR A 7 16.83 63.26 -16.85
N LYS A 8 16.84 62.11 -17.52
CA LYS A 8 15.64 61.29 -17.66
C LYS A 8 15.94 59.80 -17.71
N ILE A 9 15.08 59.03 -17.06
CA ILE A 9 15.07 57.57 -17.10
C ILE A 9 13.70 57.02 -17.48
N SER A 10 13.69 55.84 -18.11
CA SER A 10 12.48 55.09 -18.47
C SER A 10 12.56 53.63 -18.02
N GLY A 11 11.40 52.97 -17.93
CA GLY A 11 11.26 51.54 -17.67
C GLY A 11 9.91 51.20 -17.05
N ASN A 12 9.68 49.93 -16.76
CA ASN A 12 8.38 49.45 -16.27
C ASN A 12 8.10 49.93 -14.83
N THR A 13 7.08 50.76 -14.65
CA THR A 13 6.63 51.25 -13.32
C THR A 13 5.71 50.26 -12.58
N LYS A 14 5.26 49.18 -13.23
CA LYS A 14 4.46 48.08 -12.67
C LYS A 14 5.08 46.70 -12.98
N PRO A 15 6.33 46.43 -12.54
CA PRO A 15 6.99 45.15 -12.78
C PRO A 15 6.34 44.04 -11.96
N LYS A 16 6.23 42.82 -12.50
CA LYS A 16 5.80 41.66 -11.71
C LYS A 16 6.92 41.24 -10.75
N VAL A 17 6.56 40.84 -9.53
CA VAL A 17 7.54 40.33 -8.57
C VAL A 17 8.21 39.06 -9.11
N GLY A 18 9.53 38.99 -8.95
CA GLY A 18 10.36 37.90 -9.45
C GLY A 18 10.83 38.02 -10.90
N GLU A 19 10.31 38.95 -11.70
CA GLU A 19 10.83 39.23 -13.03
C GLU A 19 12.01 40.22 -12.96
N GLN A 20 13.01 40.04 -13.82
CA GLN A 20 14.08 41.03 -13.97
C GLN A 20 13.60 42.12 -14.93
N VAL A 21 13.61 43.36 -14.45
CA VAL A 21 13.23 44.56 -15.19
C VAL A 21 14.45 45.46 -15.35
N THR A 22 14.72 45.92 -16.57
CA THR A 22 15.83 46.83 -16.87
C THR A 22 15.32 48.23 -17.19
N TYR A 23 15.80 49.21 -16.45
CA TYR A 23 15.55 50.64 -16.65
C TYR A 23 16.67 51.25 -17.48
N LYS A 24 16.34 52.29 -18.26
CA LYS A 24 17.23 52.93 -19.23
C LYS A 24 17.41 54.41 -18.93
N ILE A 25 18.54 54.96 -19.37
CA ILE A 25 18.81 56.39 -19.41
C ILE A 25 18.34 56.88 -20.77
N ASP A 26 17.38 57.80 -20.79
CA ASP A 26 16.89 58.39 -22.03
C ASP A 26 17.69 59.63 -22.38
N GLU A 27 17.92 60.52 -21.40
CA GLU A 27 18.48 61.84 -21.61
C GLU A 27 19.48 62.22 -20.51
N TRP A 28 20.54 62.92 -20.91
CA TRP A 28 21.55 63.52 -20.02
C TRP A 28 21.35 65.04 -20.00
N TYR A 29 21.68 65.71 -18.91
CA TYR A 29 21.62 67.18 -18.88
C TYR A 29 22.51 67.77 -20.00
N PRO A 30 22.07 68.82 -20.73
CA PRO A 30 22.82 69.37 -21.87
C PRO A 30 24.27 69.72 -21.56
N ALA A 31 24.53 70.26 -20.36
CA ALA A 31 25.88 70.64 -19.92
C ALA A 31 26.77 69.45 -19.50
N THR A 32 26.28 68.20 -19.57
CA THR A 32 27.09 67.00 -19.30
C THR A 32 28.01 66.71 -20.48
N PRO A 33 29.35 66.76 -20.30
CA PRO A 33 30.30 66.53 -21.39
C PRO A 33 30.16 65.12 -21.97
N ARG A 34 30.38 64.97 -23.29
CA ARG A 34 30.04 63.74 -24.04
C ARG A 34 30.85 62.55 -23.54
N GLU A 35 32.11 62.78 -23.22
CA GLU A 35 33.06 61.85 -22.61
C GLU A 35 32.66 61.38 -21.18
N LYS A 36 31.80 62.14 -20.48
CA LYS A 36 31.24 61.75 -19.18
C LYS A 36 29.90 61.01 -19.28
N ARG A 37 29.30 60.91 -20.47
CA ARG A 37 28.01 60.22 -20.72
C ARG A 37 28.17 58.71 -20.84
N ASN A 38 28.88 58.09 -19.90
CA ASN A 38 29.10 56.64 -19.85
C ASN A 38 28.09 55.98 -18.90
N PRO A 39 27.12 55.17 -19.39
CA PRO A 39 26.17 54.46 -18.54
C PRO A 39 26.82 53.59 -17.46
N ALA A 40 28.01 53.03 -17.69
CA ALA A 40 28.74 52.21 -16.72
C ALA A 40 29.18 52.99 -15.47
N LEU A 41 29.26 54.33 -15.54
CA LEU A 41 29.59 55.18 -14.41
C LEU A 41 28.36 55.60 -13.58
N VAL A 42 27.15 55.38 -14.11
CA VAL A 42 25.89 55.84 -13.51
C VAL A 42 25.50 54.94 -12.35
N THR A 43 25.07 55.56 -11.25
CA THR A 43 24.57 54.85 -10.08
C THR A 43 23.04 54.78 -10.12
N TRP A 44 22.51 53.57 -10.14
CA TRP A 44 21.11 53.24 -9.96
C TRP A 44 20.83 52.94 -8.47
N HIS A 45 19.85 53.60 -7.86
CA HIS A 45 19.57 53.49 -6.43
C HIS A 45 18.07 53.28 -6.19
N LEU A 46 17.73 52.27 -5.38
CA LEU A 46 16.35 51.98 -4.98
C LEU A 46 16.03 52.62 -3.62
N PHE A 47 14.87 53.25 -3.53
CA PHE A 47 14.27 53.80 -2.31
C PHE A 47 12.95 53.08 -2.03
N LYS A 48 12.58 52.91 -0.75
CA LYS A 48 11.29 52.35 -0.33
C LYS A 48 10.43 53.46 0.30
N LYS A 49 9.12 53.44 0.04
CA LYS A 49 8.15 54.36 0.66
C LYS A 49 7.84 53.87 2.09
N VAL A 50 8.13 54.70 3.09
CA VAL A 50 7.84 54.45 4.51
C VAL A 50 7.20 55.73 5.07
N ASN A 51 6.02 55.61 5.68
CA ASN A 51 5.25 56.75 6.22
C ASN A 51 5.12 57.92 5.22
N GLY A 52 4.84 57.60 3.96
CA GLY A 52 4.68 58.57 2.87
C GLY A 52 5.98 59.13 2.27
N LYS A 53 7.14 58.91 2.88
CA LYS A 53 8.45 59.42 2.41
C LYS A 53 9.29 58.30 1.80
N PHE A 54 10.06 58.60 0.75
CA PHE A 54 11.02 57.67 0.16
C PHE A 54 12.33 57.68 0.94
N VAL A 55 12.65 56.56 1.62
CA VAL A 55 13.91 56.33 2.32
C VAL A 55 14.85 55.48 1.46
N PRO A 56 16.17 55.76 1.44
CA PRO A 56 17.13 54.98 0.66
C PRO A 56 17.21 53.55 1.18
N THR A 57 17.30 52.58 0.27
CA THR A 57 17.62 51.18 0.62
C THR A 57 19.12 50.94 0.49
N THR A 58 19.60 49.77 0.92
CA THR A 58 20.98 49.32 0.65
C THR A 58 21.23 48.97 -0.83
N ILE A 59 20.19 48.94 -1.68
CA ILE A 59 20.29 48.49 -3.08
C ILE A 59 20.72 49.65 -3.98
N LYS A 60 22.04 49.79 -4.12
CA LYS A 60 22.72 50.77 -4.97
C LYS A 60 23.66 50.04 -5.94
N LYS A 61 23.49 50.23 -7.25
CA LYS A 61 24.21 49.53 -8.32
C LYS A 61 24.91 50.53 -9.24
N LYS A 62 26.15 50.28 -9.63
CA LYS A 62 26.86 51.10 -10.63
C LYS A 62 26.82 50.42 -11.99
N GLY A 63 26.50 51.15 -13.05
CA GLY A 63 26.37 50.65 -14.43
C GLY A 63 25.13 49.77 -14.72
N ILE A 64 24.56 49.12 -13.71
CA ILE A 64 23.52 48.09 -13.89
C ILE A 64 22.13 48.65 -13.56
N GLY A 65 21.35 48.96 -14.60
CA GLY A 65 19.97 49.43 -14.50
C GLY A 65 18.91 48.34 -14.26
N SER A 66 19.32 47.09 -14.01
CA SER A 66 18.40 45.95 -13.85
C SER A 66 18.06 45.68 -12.39
N PHE A 67 16.76 45.50 -12.10
CA PHE A 67 16.22 45.21 -10.77
C PHE A 67 15.29 43.99 -10.81
N THR A 68 15.14 43.33 -9.67
CA THR A 68 14.20 42.22 -9.47
C THR A 68 13.54 42.43 -8.12
N PHE A 69 12.22 42.44 -8.08
CA PHE A 69 11.45 42.69 -6.86
C PHE A 69 11.08 41.36 -6.17
N ASN A 70 11.15 41.29 -4.84
CA ASN A 70 10.88 40.07 -4.08
C ASN A 70 9.35 39.79 -3.96
N THR A 71 8.97 38.62 -3.45
CA THR A 71 7.58 38.17 -3.31
C THR A 71 6.66 39.11 -2.56
N THR A 72 7.16 39.88 -1.60
CA THR A 72 6.35 40.79 -0.77
C THR A 72 6.36 42.22 -1.27
N ALA A 73 7.25 42.57 -2.21
CA ALA A 73 7.41 43.92 -2.74
C ALA A 73 6.16 44.48 -3.43
N TYR A 74 5.20 43.65 -3.87
CA TYR A 74 3.91 44.15 -4.39
C TYR A 74 3.06 44.85 -3.33
N LYS A 75 3.33 44.63 -2.04
CA LYS A 75 2.69 45.29 -0.89
C LYS A 75 3.31 46.65 -0.56
N ASP A 76 4.45 46.96 -1.17
CA ASP A 76 5.24 48.17 -0.93
C ASP A 76 5.26 49.05 -2.19
N THR A 77 5.65 50.32 -2.04
CA THR A 77 5.94 51.23 -3.15
C THR A 77 7.43 51.62 -3.12
N PHE A 78 8.07 51.69 -4.28
CA PHE A 78 9.50 52.00 -4.40
C PHE A 78 9.74 53.20 -5.32
N ARG A 79 10.95 53.76 -5.29
CA ARG A 79 11.43 54.74 -6.27
C ARG A 79 12.82 54.33 -6.76
N ILE A 80 13.02 54.33 -8.07
CA ILE A 80 14.33 54.11 -8.70
C ILE A 80 14.84 55.46 -9.20
N GLU A 81 16.11 55.74 -8.95
CA GLU A 81 16.83 56.92 -9.44
C GLU A 81 18.15 56.53 -10.09
N ALA A 82 18.55 57.26 -11.13
CA ALA A 82 19.86 57.12 -11.76
C ALA A 82 20.64 58.44 -11.72
N TYR A 83 21.89 58.42 -11.24
CA TYR A 83 22.70 59.63 -11.09
C TYR A 83 24.21 59.38 -11.22
N LEU A 84 24.97 60.39 -11.65
CA LEU A 84 26.45 60.36 -11.61
C LEU A 84 27.02 60.72 -10.23
N HIS A 85 26.37 61.64 -9.51
CA HIS A 85 26.91 62.22 -8.27
C HIS A 85 25.98 61.99 -7.07
N ASN A 86 24.78 62.58 -7.09
CA ASN A 86 23.79 62.48 -6.02
C ASN A 86 22.38 62.23 -6.58
N PRO A 87 21.49 61.54 -5.83
CA PRO A 87 20.07 61.40 -6.20
C PRO A 87 19.37 62.77 -6.25
N GLU A 88 18.33 62.88 -7.07
CA GLU A 88 17.60 64.14 -7.30
C GLU A 88 16.19 64.14 -6.71
N GLY A 89 15.66 62.97 -6.35
CA GLY A 89 14.42 62.82 -5.60
C GLY A 89 13.12 63.13 -6.34
N LYS A 90 13.17 63.50 -7.62
CA LYS A 90 12.02 63.95 -8.42
C LYS A 90 12.05 63.43 -9.86
N THR A 91 10.89 63.41 -10.51
CA THR A 91 10.76 63.17 -11.96
C THR A 91 11.42 64.32 -12.76
N PRO A 92 11.92 64.07 -13.99
CA PRO A 92 12.00 62.79 -14.70
C PRO A 92 13.25 61.92 -14.38
N MET A 93 14.12 62.36 -13.46
CA MET A 93 15.30 61.60 -13.00
C MET A 93 14.97 60.40 -12.09
N ALA A 94 13.71 60.29 -11.66
CA ALA A 94 13.20 59.27 -10.75
C ALA A 94 11.91 58.63 -11.28
N LEU A 95 11.73 57.33 -11.02
CA LEU A 95 10.51 56.57 -11.34
C LEU A 95 9.92 55.96 -10.06
N GLU A 96 8.66 56.25 -9.77
CA GLU A 96 7.89 55.55 -8.73
C GLU A 96 7.40 54.20 -9.29
N ILE A 97 7.67 53.13 -8.54
CA ILE A 97 7.46 51.74 -8.95
C ILE A 97 6.48 51.07 -7.98
N GLN A 98 5.40 50.51 -8.52
CA GLN A 98 4.44 49.69 -7.78
C GLN A 98 4.47 48.25 -8.31
N PRO A 99 5.28 47.34 -7.73
CA PRO A 99 5.35 45.98 -8.20
C PRO A 99 3.98 45.28 -8.14
N GLN A 100 3.75 44.37 -9.07
CA GLN A 100 2.52 43.59 -9.17
C GLN A 100 2.78 42.16 -8.65
N PRO A 101 1.77 41.49 -8.04
CA PRO A 101 1.89 40.07 -7.75
C PRO A 101 2.16 39.27 -9.04
N SER A 102 2.77 38.08 -8.89
CA SER A 102 3.12 37.21 -10.00
C SER A 102 2.52 35.82 -9.77
N ASP A 103 1.89 35.27 -10.81
CA ASP A 103 1.13 34.03 -10.73
C ASP A 103 2.01 32.77 -10.88
N VAL A 104 3.33 32.94 -11.05
CA VAL A 104 4.26 31.83 -11.28
C VAL A 104 4.97 31.44 -9.98
N PRO A 105 4.58 30.32 -9.34
CA PRO A 105 5.32 29.74 -8.22
C PRO A 105 6.63 29.10 -8.66
N ARG A 106 7.72 29.36 -7.93
CA ARG A 106 9.04 28.73 -8.18
C ARG A 106 9.93 28.70 -6.94
N ILE A 107 10.82 27.72 -6.89
CA ILE A 107 11.97 27.69 -5.98
C ILE A 107 13.08 28.51 -6.66
N ASN A 108 13.77 29.38 -5.92
CA ASN A 108 14.83 30.24 -6.46
C ASN A 108 16.24 29.70 -6.16
N LYS A 109 16.43 29.08 -5.00
CA LYS A 109 17.71 28.52 -4.52
C LYS A 109 17.43 27.42 -3.50
N VAL A 110 18.29 26.42 -3.42
CA VAL A 110 18.38 25.48 -2.30
C VAL A 110 19.81 25.54 -1.76
N GLU A 111 19.98 25.51 -0.44
CA GLU A 111 21.28 25.60 0.24
C GLU A 111 21.39 24.53 1.33
N LEU A 112 22.61 24.03 1.57
CA LEU A 112 22.91 23.15 2.69
C LEU A 112 23.62 23.90 3.81
N LYS A 113 23.25 23.57 5.05
CA LYS A 113 23.70 24.22 6.28
C LYS A 113 23.90 23.21 7.40
N TYR A 114 24.73 23.58 8.36
CA TYR A 114 24.73 22.96 9.69
C TYR A 114 23.52 23.44 10.51
N ILE A 115 23.30 22.84 11.68
CA ILE A 115 22.15 23.19 12.54
C ILE A 115 22.21 24.62 13.12
N ASP A 116 23.39 25.25 13.14
CA ASP A 116 23.62 26.65 13.53
C ASP A 116 23.39 27.66 12.39
N ASP A 117 22.83 27.20 11.26
CA ASP A 117 22.57 27.94 10.03
C ASP A 117 23.81 28.45 9.26
N THR A 118 25.03 28.02 9.63
CA THR A 118 26.23 28.26 8.81
C THR A 118 26.25 27.35 7.56
N PRO A 119 26.78 27.79 6.40
CA PRO A 119 26.82 26.98 5.18
C PRO A 119 27.65 25.70 5.38
N GLY A 120 27.09 24.55 4.98
CA GLY A 120 27.71 23.24 5.15
C GLY A 120 28.16 22.63 3.82
N THR A 121 29.42 22.23 3.75
CA THR A 121 30.06 21.62 2.56
C THR A 121 30.61 20.21 2.82
N VAL A 122 30.87 19.87 4.08
CA VAL A 122 31.35 18.56 4.53
C VAL A 122 30.64 18.24 5.85
N PHE A 123 30.07 17.04 5.99
CA PHE A 123 29.31 16.66 7.19
C PHE A 123 29.89 15.41 7.89
N SER A 124 29.43 15.18 9.11
CA SER A 124 29.69 14.02 9.97
C SER A 124 28.43 13.16 10.15
N PHE A 125 28.58 11.83 10.24
CA PHE A 125 27.44 10.90 10.39
C PHE A 125 26.73 10.92 11.74
N THR A 126 27.16 11.78 12.65
CA THR A 126 26.49 12.01 13.94
C THR A 126 25.79 13.37 14.00
N GLU A 127 25.87 14.18 12.95
CA GLU A 127 25.26 15.51 12.92
C GLU A 127 24.07 15.60 11.95
N LYS A 128 23.41 16.77 11.98
CA LYS A 128 22.23 17.05 11.15
C LYS A 128 22.62 17.94 9.98
N LEU A 129 22.24 17.50 8.78
CA LEU A 129 22.31 18.28 7.56
C LEU A 129 20.98 19.03 7.39
N VAL A 130 21.04 20.35 7.22
CA VAL A 130 19.86 21.20 7.03
C VAL A 130 19.79 21.65 5.58
N ALA A 131 18.68 21.36 4.91
CA ALA A 131 18.40 21.84 3.57
C ALA A 131 17.38 22.98 3.61
N GLU A 132 17.74 24.14 3.03
CA GLU A 132 16.91 25.34 3.03
C GLU A 132 16.58 25.78 1.61
N ALA A 133 15.29 25.83 1.27
CA ALA A 133 14.81 26.31 -0.02
C ALA A 133 14.31 27.76 0.09
N LYS A 134 14.86 28.66 -0.73
CA LYS A 134 14.35 30.02 -0.93
C LYS A 134 13.31 30.03 -2.03
N CYS A 135 12.13 30.55 -1.74
CA CYS A 135 10.91 30.26 -2.48
C CYS A 135 10.16 31.53 -2.91
N MET A 136 9.47 31.46 -4.05
CA MET A 136 8.75 32.59 -4.65
C MET A 136 7.32 32.20 -5.01
N ASN A 137 6.35 32.97 -4.51
CA ASN A 137 4.90 32.72 -4.67
C ASN A 137 4.46 31.33 -4.20
N LEU A 138 5.14 30.82 -3.17
CA LEU A 138 4.95 29.50 -2.56
C LEU A 138 4.53 29.57 -1.08
N GLU A 139 4.20 30.76 -0.57
CA GLU A 139 3.90 30.98 0.85
C GLU A 139 2.77 30.04 1.33
N ALA A 140 2.97 29.44 2.50
CA ALA A 140 2.09 28.43 3.09
C ALA A 140 1.88 27.12 2.27
N GLN A 141 2.58 26.93 1.15
CA GLN A 141 2.60 25.66 0.43
C GLN A 141 3.60 24.67 1.05
N TYR A 142 3.43 23.37 0.76
CA TYR A 142 4.38 22.33 1.15
C TYR A 142 5.33 21.99 0.00
N LEU A 143 6.62 21.87 0.31
CA LEU A 143 7.64 21.37 -0.59
C LEU A 143 8.10 19.99 -0.14
N GLN A 144 8.48 19.15 -1.09
CA GLN A 144 9.11 17.86 -0.80
C GLN A 144 10.63 18.00 -0.96
N PHE A 145 11.37 17.74 0.10
CA PHE A 145 12.83 17.65 0.13
C PHE A 145 13.22 16.18 0.12
N THR A 146 14.09 15.75 -0.78
CA THR A 146 14.64 14.38 -0.80
C THR A 146 16.16 14.46 -0.75
N LEU A 147 16.76 13.75 0.21
CA LEU A 147 18.20 13.55 0.30
C LEU A 147 18.59 12.35 -0.57
N TRP A 148 19.64 12.50 -1.36
CA TRP A 148 20.17 11.52 -2.29
C TRP A 148 21.67 11.33 -2.08
N GLU A 149 22.15 10.12 -2.33
CA GLU A 149 23.56 9.82 -2.59
C GLU A 149 23.89 10.14 -4.04
N ASP A 150 25.07 10.70 -4.33
CA ASP A 150 25.56 10.82 -5.71
C ASP A 150 26.46 9.63 -6.06
N ASP A 151 25.80 8.54 -6.49
CA ASP A 151 26.44 7.32 -7.00
C ASP A 151 27.14 7.52 -8.36
N SER A 152 27.23 8.75 -8.88
CA SER A 152 27.61 9.05 -10.26
C SER A 152 28.82 9.98 -10.39
N ARG A 153 29.60 9.82 -11.47
CA ARG A 153 30.84 10.57 -11.70
C ARG A 153 30.64 12.00 -12.21
N ASP A 154 29.39 12.36 -12.55
CA ASP A 154 29.01 13.64 -13.10
C ASP A 154 28.07 14.34 -12.11
N SER A 155 28.44 15.52 -11.61
CA SER A 155 27.72 16.18 -10.52
C SER A 155 26.28 16.59 -10.88
N GLY A 156 25.31 16.19 -10.06
CA GLY A 156 23.92 16.65 -10.11
C GLY A 156 22.87 15.53 -9.99
N HIS A 157 21.58 15.88 -9.99
CA HIS A 157 20.53 14.88 -9.78
C HIS A 157 20.36 13.91 -10.97
N ASN A 158 20.92 12.71 -10.82
CA ASN A 158 20.75 11.58 -11.72
C ASN A 158 19.63 10.63 -11.23
N ALA A 159 19.08 9.81 -12.13
CA ALA A 159 18.13 8.73 -11.81
C ALA A 159 18.80 7.44 -11.30
N GLN A 160 20.13 7.31 -11.44
CA GLN A 160 20.90 6.24 -10.77
C GLN A 160 21.11 6.50 -9.28
N ASN A 161 21.07 7.77 -8.87
CA ASN A 161 21.39 8.22 -7.52
C ASN A 161 20.36 7.71 -6.50
N THR A 162 20.83 7.21 -5.36
CA THR A 162 19.99 6.49 -4.39
C THR A 162 19.23 7.45 -3.45
N PRO A 163 17.88 7.40 -3.35
CA PRO A 163 17.13 8.22 -2.41
C PRO A 163 17.22 7.64 -0.98
N ILE A 164 17.57 8.51 -0.04
CA ILE A 164 17.91 8.16 1.34
C ILE A 164 16.75 8.44 2.28
N ASP A 165 16.27 9.69 2.29
CA ASP A 165 15.18 10.17 3.14
C ASP A 165 14.38 11.25 2.38
N THR A 166 13.11 11.45 2.74
CA THR A 166 12.22 12.44 2.11
C THR A 166 11.30 13.10 3.13
N LYS A 167 11.31 14.43 3.17
CA LYS A 167 10.54 15.26 4.12
C LYS A 167 9.65 16.26 3.41
N LYS A 168 8.54 16.64 4.04
CA LYS A 168 7.58 17.62 3.51
C LYS A 168 7.47 18.81 4.43
N GLU A 169 7.91 19.96 3.96
CA GLU A 169 8.06 21.17 4.79
C GLU A 169 7.29 22.34 4.22
N LYS A 170 6.68 23.13 5.12
CA LYS A 170 5.83 24.26 4.76
C LYS A 170 6.66 25.53 4.58
N VAL A 171 6.49 26.21 3.45
CA VAL A 171 7.09 27.52 3.20
C VAL A 171 6.51 28.55 4.17
N LYS A 172 7.39 29.22 4.90
CA LYS A 172 7.11 30.32 5.83
C LYS A 172 8.07 31.47 5.51
N ASN A 173 7.55 32.68 5.35
CA ASN A 173 8.34 33.87 5.00
C ASN A 173 9.24 33.65 3.76
N GLY A 174 8.71 32.98 2.73
CA GLY A 174 9.45 32.66 1.50
C GLY A 174 10.59 31.64 1.67
N THR A 175 10.64 30.90 2.78
CA THR A 175 11.66 29.86 3.03
C THR A 175 11.00 28.56 3.53
N ALA A 176 11.46 27.40 3.06
CA ALA A 176 11.19 26.10 3.71
C ALA A 176 12.51 25.45 4.14
N ARG A 177 12.54 24.72 5.25
CA ARG A 177 13.76 24.19 5.89
C ARG A 177 13.49 22.76 6.37
N ALA A 178 14.25 21.79 5.86
CA ALA A 178 14.17 20.38 6.22
C ALA A 178 15.48 19.94 6.91
N GLU A 179 15.38 19.15 7.98
CA GLU A 179 16.54 18.59 8.69
C GLU A 179 16.67 17.09 8.44
N PHE A 180 17.81 16.64 7.92
CA PHE A 180 18.15 15.23 7.72
C PHE A 180 19.18 14.77 8.76
N MET A 181 19.08 13.51 9.21
CA MET A 181 20.02 12.92 10.18
C MET A 181 20.81 11.81 9.49
N LEU A 182 22.13 11.98 9.43
CA LEU A 182 23.02 11.20 8.55
C LEU A 182 23.48 9.87 9.18
N THR A 183 22.53 9.06 9.63
CA THR A 183 22.79 7.90 10.51
C THR A 183 23.58 6.76 9.85
N LYS A 184 24.33 6.00 10.66
CA LYS A 184 25.12 4.83 10.22
C LYS A 184 24.31 3.75 9.45
N ALA A 185 22.99 3.66 9.65
CA ALA A 185 22.13 2.69 8.96
C ALA A 185 21.82 3.13 7.52
N LEU A 186 21.47 4.41 7.34
CA LEU A 186 21.23 5.01 6.02
C LEU A 186 22.47 4.90 5.13
N MET A 187 23.68 4.97 5.70
CA MET A 187 24.94 4.89 4.96
C MET A 187 25.35 3.46 4.58
N ARG A 188 24.87 2.43 5.28
CA ARG A 188 25.07 1.02 4.86
C ARG A 188 24.19 0.62 3.67
N LYS A 189 23.07 1.31 3.48
CA LYS A 189 22.24 1.22 2.27
C LYS A 189 22.94 1.90 1.08
N ALA A 190 23.72 2.92 1.40
CA ALA A 190 24.39 3.83 0.50
C ALA A 190 25.67 3.19 -0.11
N MET A 191 26.56 2.71 0.77
CA MET A 191 27.78 1.94 0.46
C MET A 191 27.60 0.62 -0.34
N GLN A 192 26.40 0.30 -0.85
CA GLN A 192 26.16 -0.87 -1.70
C GLN A 192 26.47 -0.62 -3.19
N GLY A 193 26.67 0.64 -3.61
CA GLY A 193 27.11 1.02 -4.96
C GLY A 193 28.58 1.45 -5.09
N GLU A 194 29.26 1.69 -3.97
CA GLU A 194 30.41 2.59 -3.90
C GLU A 194 31.72 2.07 -4.52
N THR A 195 32.47 2.96 -5.19
CA THR A 195 33.84 2.64 -5.66
C THR A 195 34.95 3.05 -4.69
N ASN A 196 34.67 3.94 -3.71
CA ASN A 196 35.64 4.41 -2.71
C ASN A 196 34.99 4.53 -1.30
N PRO A 197 35.19 3.57 -0.38
CA PRO A 197 34.45 3.50 0.88
C PRO A 197 34.89 4.50 1.98
N GLN A 198 35.68 5.54 1.66
CA GLN A 198 36.22 6.48 2.66
C GLN A 198 35.47 7.82 2.75
N GLN A 199 34.77 8.22 1.69
CA GLN A 199 33.91 9.41 1.65
C GLN A 199 32.70 9.09 0.78
N LEU A 200 31.53 9.58 1.18
CA LEU A 200 30.27 9.44 0.45
C LEU A 200 29.76 10.84 0.07
N GLU A 201 29.26 11.02 -1.16
CA GLU A 201 28.74 12.31 -1.65
C GLU A 201 27.21 12.35 -1.61
N PHE A 202 26.62 13.47 -1.18
CA PHE A 202 25.17 13.62 -1.10
C PHE A 202 24.69 14.98 -1.56
N TYR A 203 23.46 15.06 -2.03
CA TYR A 203 22.78 16.32 -2.35
C TYR A 203 21.28 16.20 -2.04
N VAL A 204 20.58 17.34 -1.97
CA VAL A 204 19.14 17.38 -1.70
C VAL A 204 18.39 17.97 -2.90
N THR A 205 17.35 17.30 -3.37
CA THR A 205 16.40 17.88 -4.32
C THR A 205 15.18 18.46 -3.61
N VAL A 206 14.67 19.59 -4.09
CA VAL A 206 13.40 20.18 -3.60
C VAL A 206 12.38 20.31 -4.73
N GLU A 207 11.16 19.85 -4.46
CA GLU A 207 10.06 19.78 -5.42
C GLU A 207 8.82 20.57 -4.95
N TYR A 208 8.15 21.21 -5.91
CA TYR A 208 6.83 21.81 -5.77
C TYR A 208 5.94 21.28 -6.89
N TYR A 209 4.83 20.62 -6.54
CA TYR A 209 3.90 19.93 -7.46
C TYR A 209 4.59 19.17 -8.63
N ALA A 210 5.21 18.04 -8.27
CA ALA A 210 5.57 16.88 -9.11
C ALA A 210 6.52 17.03 -10.32
N HIS A 211 6.78 18.23 -10.86
CA HIS A 211 7.46 18.35 -12.18
C HIS A 211 8.61 19.37 -12.28
N LYS A 212 9.14 19.90 -11.17
CA LYS A 212 10.37 20.72 -11.16
C LYS A 212 11.23 20.40 -9.94
N LYS A 213 12.46 19.93 -10.20
CA LYS A 213 13.50 19.63 -9.20
C LYS A 213 14.54 20.76 -9.15
N HIS A 214 14.97 21.13 -7.96
CA HIS A 214 16.18 21.94 -7.73
C HIS A 214 17.11 21.15 -6.83
N ALA A 215 18.32 20.84 -7.28
CA ALA A 215 19.35 20.17 -6.48
C ALA A 215 20.22 21.19 -5.73
N THR A 216 20.84 20.75 -4.63
CA THR A 216 22.00 21.40 -4.03
C THR A 216 23.28 20.90 -4.70
N ASP A 217 24.41 21.55 -4.42
CA ASP A 217 25.72 20.98 -4.68
C ASP A 217 25.94 19.71 -3.83
N ASN A 218 26.87 18.86 -4.27
CA ASN A 218 27.30 17.68 -3.52
C ASN A 218 28.04 18.08 -2.25
N VAL A 219 27.83 17.32 -1.17
CA VAL A 219 28.54 17.47 0.11
C VAL A 219 29.07 16.12 0.57
N ASN A 220 30.33 16.12 1.01
CA ASN A 220 31.05 14.88 1.30
C ASN A 220 30.93 14.53 2.80
N ILE A 221 30.83 13.24 3.12
CA ILE A 221 30.67 12.75 4.49
C ILE A 221 31.69 11.61 4.74
N ASN A 222 32.50 11.75 5.80
CA ASN A 222 33.81 11.09 5.95
C ASN A 222 33.78 9.71 6.66
N THR A 223 33.56 8.60 5.94
CA THR A 223 33.14 7.27 6.45
C THR A 223 33.75 6.86 7.81
N PRO A 224 32.94 6.52 8.85
CA PRO A 224 33.46 6.20 10.18
C PRO A 224 34.30 4.92 10.14
N PRO A 225 35.33 4.77 10.99
CA PRO A 225 36.17 3.58 10.99
C PRO A 225 35.39 2.26 11.13
N GLU A 226 34.30 2.22 11.91
CA GLU A 226 33.56 0.98 12.19
C GLU A 226 32.61 0.53 11.05
N LEU A 227 32.55 1.27 9.94
CA LEU A 227 31.78 0.90 8.74
C LEU A 227 32.66 0.45 7.55
N ARG A 228 33.99 0.49 7.67
CA ARG A 228 34.91 0.15 6.57
C ARG A 228 35.05 -1.37 6.41
N PRO A 229 35.13 -1.92 5.18
CA PRO A 229 35.41 -3.34 4.97
C PRO A 229 36.78 -3.75 5.50
N ALA A 230 36.90 -4.96 6.06
CA ALA A 230 38.17 -5.49 6.57
C ALA A 230 39.08 -5.97 5.42
N SER A 231 40.34 -5.52 5.39
CA SER A 231 41.29 -5.83 4.32
C SER A 231 41.98 -7.18 4.52
N GLY A 232 41.78 -8.11 3.57
CA GLY A 232 42.50 -9.38 3.46
C GLY A 232 42.69 -9.77 1.98
N GLN A 233 43.93 -10.06 1.58
CA GLN A 233 44.41 -10.27 0.20
C GLN A 233 44.81 -11.77 -0.02
N PRO A 234 45.24 -12.27 -1.22
CA PRO A 234 45.92 -11.56 -2.32
C PRO A 234 45.40 -11.76 -3.76
N GLN A 235 45.71 -10.77 -4.61
CA GLN A 235 45.56 -10.79 -6.06
C GLN A 235 46.86 -11.26 -6.73
N GLN A 236 46.79 -12.08 -7.80
CA GLN A 236 47.95 -12.22 -8.71
C GLN A 236 47.66 -12.65 -10.17
N GLN A 237 46.43 -12.95 -10.58
CA GLN A 237 46.14 -13.43 -11.95
C GLN A 237 45.56 -12.39 -12.95
N GLN A 238 45.22 -11.17 -12.52
CA GLN A 238 44.58 -10.17 -13.40
C GLN A 238 45.53 -9.24 -14.17
N GLN A 239 46.83 -9.18 -13.84
CA GLN A 239 47.75 -8.23 -14.49
C GLN A 239 48.21 -8.64 -15.91
N GLN A 240 48.10 -9.90 -16.30
CA GLN A 240 48.53 -10.34 -17.64
C GLN A 240 47.48 -10.10 -18.75
N GLN A 241 46.18 -10.04 -18.43
CA GLN A 241 45.14 -9.78 -19.45
C GLN A 241 45.02 -8.30 -19.87
N GLN A 242 45.39 -7.35 -19.01
CA GLN A 242 45.31 -5.92 -19.34
C GLN A 242 46.38 -5.45 -20.34
N GLN A 243 47.56 -6.10 -20.39
CA GLN A 243 48.63 -5.69 -21.31
C GLN A 243 48.36 -6.10 -22.78
N GLN A 244 47.62 -7.20 -23.02
CA GLN A 244 47.27 -7.59 -24.40
C GLN A 244 46.15 -6.73 -25.01
N GLN A 245 45.20 -6.22 -24.22
CA GLN A 245 44.14 -5.34 -24.74
C GLN A 245 44.63 -3.94 -25.13
N GLN A 246 45.65 -3.39 -24.46
CA GLN A 246 46.19 -2.07 -24.80
C GLN A 246 46.93 -2.05 -26.16
N GLN A 247 47.55 -3.16 -26.58
CA GLN A 247 48.21 -3.24 -27.89
C GLN A 247 47.21 -3.30 -29.07
N GLN A 248 46.02 -3.90 -28.89
CA GLN A 248 45.00 -3.94 -29.94
C GLN A 248 44.29 -2.59 -30.14
N GLN A 249 44.11 -1.78 -29.08
CA GLN A 249 43.47 -0.46 -29.22
C GLN A 249 44.35 0.58 -29.91
N GLN A 250 45.68 0.52 -29.78
CA GLN A 250 46.59 1.44 -30.48
C GLN A 250 46.63 1.24 -32.00
N GLN A 251 46.39 0.02 -32.51
CA GLN A 251 46.34 -0.22 -33.96
C GLN A 251 45.04 0.28 -34.62
N GLN A 252 43.90 0.29 -33.91
CA GLN A 252 42.65 0.82 -34.45
C GLN A 252 42.62 2.36 -34.51
N GLN A 253 43.30 3.07 -33.61
CA GLN A 253 43.33 4.55 -33.64
C GLN A 253 44.16 5.13 -34.80
N GLN A 254 45.13 4.39 -35.36
CA GLN A 254 45.90 4.88 -36.50
C GLN A 254 45.16 4.80 -37.86
N GLN A 255 44.11 3.98 -37.99
CA GLN A 255 43.35 3.87 -39.25
C GLN A 255 42.22 4.90 -39.40
N GLN A 256 41.77 5.58 -38.35
CA GLN A 256 40.69 6.59 -38.44
C GLN A 256 41.18 8.03 -38.68
N GLN A 257 42.49 8.33 -38.59
CA GLN A 257 43.01 9.68 -38.82
C GLN A 257 43.24 10.07 -40.30
N GLN A 258 42.96 9.19 -41.27
CA GLN A 258 43.24 9.47 -42.70
C GLN A 258 42.03 9.79 -43.60
N GLN A 259 40.79 9.87 -43.09
CA GLN A 259 39.61 9.97 -43.97
C GLN A 259 38.76 11.25 -43.91
N GLN A 260 39.13 12.30 -43.15
CA GLN A 260 38.48 13.62 -43.26
C GLN A 260 39.47 14.80 -43.21
N GLN A 261 40.22 14.97 -44.31
CA GLN A 261 40.60 16.31 -44.79
C GLN A 261 39.87 16.59 -46.11
N GLN A 262 39.59 17.88 -46.39
CA GLN A 262 38.77 18.40 -47.51
C GLN A 262 37.26 18.13 -47.31
N GLN A 263 36.41 19.12 -47.03
CA GLN A 263 36.22 20.37 -47.77
C GLN A 263 35.89 21.57 -46.86
N GLN A 264 36.23 22.79 -47.30
CA GLN A 264 36.04 24.04 -46.56
C GLN A 264 35.26 25.09 -47.38
N GLN A 265 34.36 25.81 -46.68
CA GLN A 265 33.96 27.22 -46.87
C GLN A 265 33.03 27.63 -48.05
N PRO A 266 32.34 28.81 -47.96
CA PRO A 266 31.85 29.53 -46.76
C PRO A 266 30.42 30.11 -46.87
N ALA A 267 29.80 30.46 -45.74
CA ALA A 267 28.58 31.31 -45.63
C ALA A 267 28.57 32.08 -44.28
N PRO A 268 27.79 33.18 -44.11
CA PRO A 268 28.17 34.29 -43.22
C PRO A 268 27.72 34.22 -41.74
N SER A 269 28.27 35.15 -40.94
CA SER A 269 28.35 35.17 -39.47
C SER A 269 27.06 35.48 -38.69
N PRO A 270 26.83 34.79 -37.56
CA PRO A 270 26.02 35.28 -36.43
C PRO A 270 26.85 36.01 -35.36
N GLN A 271 26.17 36.73 -34.47
CA GLN A 271 26.75 37.66 -33.49
C GLN A 271 27.31 36.97 -32.22
N GLN A 272 28.33 37.59 -31.63
CA GLN A 272 29.02 37.12 -30.41
C GLN A 272 28.20 37.37 -29.13
N HIS A 273 28.22 36.38 -28.22
CA HIS A 273 28.11 36.61 -26.78
C HIS A 273 29.36 36.00 -26.09
N PRO A 274 29.95 36.65 -25.07
CA PRO A 274 31.26 36.28 -24.54
C PRO A 274 31.24 35.08 -23.59
N GLU A 275 32.32 34.28 -23.66
CA GLU A 275 32.61 33.10 -22.84
C GLU A 275 33.08 33.43 -21.40
N PRO A 276 33.01 32.46 -20.47
CA PRO A 276 33.82 32.45 -19.24
C PRO A 276 34.77 31.23 -19.13
N GLN A 277 36.04 31.45 -19.51
CA GLN A 277 37.35 31.11 -18.87
C GLN A 277 37.65 29.81 -18.06
N THR A 278 38.95 29.46 -18.02
CA THR A 278 39.62 28.29 -17.36
C THR A 278 40.61 28.76 -16.24
N ALA A 279 41.48 28.00 -15.52
CA ALA A 279 42.13 26.69 -15.75
C ALA A 279 42.50 25.88 -14.46
N HIS A 280 43.80 25.64 -14.15
CA HIS A 280 44.27 24.53 -13.26
C HIS A 280 45.42 24.89 -12.27
N GLY A 281 45.70 24.01 -11.27
CA GLY A 281 46.86 24.10 -10.35
C GLY A 281 47.16 22.80 -9.54
N ARG A 282 48.41 22.59 -9.06
CA ARG A 282 48.99 21.29 -8.58
C ARG A 282 49.06 21.08 -7.04
N ILE A 283 49.25 19.81 -6.65
CA ILE A 283 49.53 19.28 -5.30
C ILE A 283 50.99 19.51 -4.87
N ASN A 284 51.24 19.64 -3.55
CA ASN A 284 52.55 19.38 -2.93
C ASN A 284 52.39 18.71 -1.55
N ASN A 285 53.31 17.81 -1.17
CA ASN A 285 52.97 16.69 -0.27
C ASN A 285 53.39 16.83 1.22
N THR A 286 53.68 18.04 1.71
CA THR A 286 54.22 18.27 3.08
C THR A 286 53.83 19.63 3.71
N GLN A 287 52.67 19.74 4.37
CA GLN A 287 52.43 20.78 5.39
C GLN A 287 51.25 20.42 6.32
N PRO A 288 51.35 20.61 7.66
CA PRO A 288 50.26 20.33 8.61
C PRO A 288 49.32 21.54 8.87
N VAL A 289 48.22 21.26 9.57
CA VAL A 289 46.97 22.05 9.68
C VAL A 289 47.11 23.46 10.28
N THR A 290 46.28 24.41 9.83
CA THR A 290 46.05 25.73 10.48
C THR A 290 44.56 26.14 10.31
N PRO A 291 43.92 26.91 11.23
CA PRO A 291 42.44 27.07 11.30
C PRO A 291 41.82 28.07 10.29
N PRO A 292 40.47 28.11 10.15
CA PRO A 292 39.73 29.04 9.26
C PRO A 292 39.68 30.48 9.84
N PRO A 293 39.25 31.56 9.09
CA PRO A 293 38.31 31.51 7.96
C PRO A 293 38.54 32.50 6.78
N SER A 294 37.72 32.34 5.71
CA SER A 294 36.77 33.35 5.18
C SER A 294 36.67 33.45 3.64
N GLY A 295 35.42 33.42 3.14
CA GLY A 295 34.97 34.15 1.94
C GLY A 295 35.12 33.49 0.55
N GLY A 296 33.98 33.31 -0.14
CA GLY A 296 33.90 33.62 -1.58
C GLY A 296 33.71 32.47 -2.59
N VAL A 297 32.45 32.26 -2.98
CA VAL A 297 31.92 31.98 -4.36
C VAL A 297 32.87 32.41 -5.52
N SER A 298 32.96 31.79 -6.71
CA SER A 298 31.99 31.03 -7.56
C SER A 298 32.73 30.32 -8.75
N PRO A 299 32.09 29.91 -9.89
CA PRO A 299 31.52 28.59 -10.20
C PRO A 299 32.23 27.84 -11.37
N THR A 300 31.72 26.67 -11.80
CA THR A 300 31.98 26.11 -13.15
C THR A 300 30.71 25.43 -13.70
N VAL A 301 30.50 25.50 -15.01
CA VAL A 301 29.29 25.01 -15.70
C VAL A 301 29.45 23.55 -16.13
N ILE A 302 28.42 22.72 -15.86
CA ILE A 302 28.37 21.30 -16.25
C ILE A 302 27.56 21.15 -17.55
N ASN A 303 28.05 20.33 -18.47
CA ASN A 303 27.30 19.91 -19.66
C ASN A 303 26.15 18.98 -19.27
N GLN A 304 24.91 19.30 -19.67
CA GLN A 304 23.76 18.41 -19.43
C GLN A 304 23.82 17.18 -20.35
N VAL A 305 24.24 16.03 -19.81
CA VAL A 305 24.10 14.74 -20.48
C VAL A 305 22.63 14.31 -20.42
N ARG A 306 22.03 14.05 -21.59
CA ARG A 306 20.68 13.48 -21.70
C ARG A 306 20.75 11.97 -21.52
N VAL A 307 20.50 11.48 -20.30
CA VAL A 307 20.50 10.03 -20.04
C VAL A 307 19.12 9.45 -20.31
N GLU A 308 18.98 8.70 -21.39
CA GLU A 308 17.82 7.83 -21.62
C GLU A 308 17.91 6.54 -20.78
N ASP A 309 16.75 6.01 -20.36
CA ASP A 309 16.66 4.73 -19.65
C ASP A 309 15.28 4.03 -19.70
N LEU A 310 15.28 2.71 -19.47
CA LEU A 310 14.11 1.87 -19.21
C LEU A 310 14.01 1.62 -17.68
N LEU A 311 13.03 2.24 -17.02
CA LEU A 311 12.97 2.40 -15.56
C LEU A 311 12.25 1.27 -14.82
N ASP A 312 11.13 0.77 -15.37
CA ASP A 312 10.32 -0.30 -14.76
C ASP A 312 9.52 -1.02 -15.85
N ALA A 313 9.20 -2.30 -15.64
CA ALA A 313 8.21 -3.01 -16.44
C ALA A 313 7.36 -3.95 -15.56
N TYR A 314 6.04 -3.93 -15.72
CA TYR A 314 5.11 -4.63 -14.85
C TYR A 314 3.77 -4.95 -15.50
N PHE A 315 3.03 -5.90 -14.92
CA PHE A 315 1.64 -6.18 -15.23
C PHE A 315 0.72 -5.19 -14.50
N ALA A 316 -0.29 -4.67 -15.19
CA ALA A 316 -1.19 -3.66 -14.64
C ALA A 316 -2.68 -3.89 -14.94
N LYS A 317 -3.54 -3.31 -14.12
CA LYS A 317 -4.97 -3.09 -14.43
C LYS A 317 -5.25 -1.59 -14.58
N LYS A 318 -6.15 -1.26 -15.51
CA LYS A 318 -6.55 0.11 -15.87
C LYS A 318 -7.62 0.58 -14.88
N GLU A 319 -7.28 1.56 -14.05
CA GLU A 319 -8.21 2.22 -13.14
C GLU A 319 -8.46 3.68 -13.56
N TYR A 320 -9.57 4.25 -13.11
CA TYR A 320 -9.84 5.69 -13.22
C TYR A 320 -9.75 6.27 -11.80
N THR A 321 -8.57 6.77 -11.45
CA THR A 321 -8.22 7.26 -10.09
C THR A 321 -7.47 8.59 -10.11
N ARG A 322 -6.83 8.95 -11.23
CA ARG A 322 -6.02 10.17 -11.33
C ARG A 322 -6.94 11.38 -11.41
N LYS A 323 -6.98 12.21 -10.36
CA LYS A 323 -7.71 13.48 -10.36
C LYS A 323 -7.08 14.43 -11.39
N THR A 324 -7.80 14.77 -12.46
CA THR A 324 -7.24 15.59 -13.57
C THR A 324 -7.43 17.09 -13.39
N GLY A 325 -8.42 17.53 -12.60
CA GLY A 325 -8.87 18.92 -12.58
C GLY A 325 -9.70 19.35 -13.81
N GLU A 326 -9.83 18.50 -14.82
CA GLU A 326 -10.67 18.75 -16.00
C GLU A 326 -12.15 18.71 -15.58
N GLU A 327 -12.88 19.83 -15.73
CA GLU A 327 -14.31 19.89 -15.42
C GLU A 327 -15.11 19.00 -16.39
N ASP A 328 -16.00 18.18 -15.84
CA ASP A 328 -16.78 17.19 -16.57
C ASP A 328 -18.23 17.20 -16.05
N GLY A 329 -18.92 18.30 -16.34
CA GLY A 329 -20.32 18.54 -15.99
C GLY A 329 -20.58 18.85 -14.52
N THR A 330 -21.82 18.58 -14.10
CA THR A 330 -22.31 18.81 -12.74
C THR A 330 -23.06 17.59 -12.22
N HIS A 331 -23.16 17.48 -10.88
CA HIS A 331 -23.97 16.49 -10.21
C HIS A 331 -24.95 17.17 -9.25
N THR A 332 -26.21 16.73 -9.28
CA THR A 332 -27.28 17.24 -8.40
C THR A 332 -27.59 16.19 -7.34
N TYR A 333 -27.31 16.51 -6.08
CA TYR A 333 -27.64 15.67 -4.94
C TYR A 333 -28.98 16.09 -4.33
N THR A 334 -29.85 15.12 -4.04
CA THR A 334 -31.17 15.33 -3.42
C THR A 334 -31.16 14.91 -1.94
N PHE A 335 -31.64 15.77 -1.05
CA PHE A 335 -31.64 15.53 0.39
C PHE A 335 -32.85 14.69 0.83
N GLY A 336 -32.60 13.45 1.27
CA GLY A 336 -33.63 12.59 1.89
C GLY A 336 -33.95 12.90 3.37
N GLY A 337 -33.09 13.65 4.06
CA GLY A 337 -33.27 14.06 5.47
C GLY A 337 -33.98 15.40 5.62
N SER A 338 -34.40 15.75 6.84
CA SER A 338 -34.99 17.04 7.18
C SER A 338 -33.94 18.14 7.43
N LYS A 339 -34.33 19.42 7.34
CA LYS A 339 -33.47 20.60 7.54
C LYS A 339 -32.74 20.61 8.88
N SER A 340 -33.35 20.04 9.91
CA SER A 340 -32.75 19.86 11.24
C SER A 340 -31.47 19.00 11.23
N GLY A 341 -31.37 18.06 10.29
CA GLY A 341 -30.22 17.16 10.15
C GLY A 341 -29.14 17.62 9.16
N ASN A 342 -29.45 18.58 8.28
CA ASN A 342 -28.49 19.13 7.30
C ASN A 342 -28.40 20.66 7.41
N LYS A 343 -28.07 21.15 8.62
CA LYS A 343 -27.66 22.55 8.83
C LYS A 343 -26.34 22.83 8.10
N THR A 344 -26.19 24.05 7.62
CA THR A 344 -25.05 24.52 6.81
C THR A 344 -24.69 25.99 7.09
N ALA A 345 -25.21 26.55 8.19
CA ALA A 345 -25.02 27.94 8.59
C ALA A 345 -23.57 28.24 9.01
N THR A 346 -22.93 27.33 9.74
CA THR A 346 -21.50 27.42 10.10
C THR A 346 -20.60 26.64 9.14
N ALA A 347 -19.31 26.98 9.09
CA ALA A 347 -18.33 26.28 8.26
C ALA A 347 -18.18 24.79 8.65
N GLU A 348 -18.28 24.46 9.94
CA GLU A 348 -18.14 23.09 10.46
C GLU A 348 -19.37 22.24 10.13
N GLU A 349 -20.58 22.79 10.28
CA GLU A 349 -21.82 22.15 9.82
C GLU A 349 -21.81 21.94 8.30
N LYS A 350 -21.39 22.97 7.54
CA LYS A 350 -21.29 22.92 6.07
C LYS A 350 -20.31 21.84 5.61
N ASN A 351 -19.13 21.75 6.23
CA ASN A 351 -18.16 20.70 5.94
C ASN A 351 -18.68 19.30 6.32
N LYS A 352 -19.41 19.16 7.44
CA LYS A 352 -20.03 17.89 7.85
C LYS A 352 -21.09 17.42 6.83
N VAL A 353 -21.94 18.34 6.35
CA VAL A 353 -22.93 18.03 5.30
C VAL A 353 -22.24 17.71 3.97
N ALA A 354 -21.26 18.52 3.54
CA ALA A 354 -20.51 18.29 2.31
C ALA A 354 -19.77 16.94 2.32
N GLN A 355 -19.15 16.56 3.44
CA GLN A 355 -18.49 15.26 3.59
C GLN A 355 -19.49 14.10 3.57
N THR A 356 -20.68 14.30 4.14
CA THR A 356 -21.77 13.31 4.09
C THR A 356 -22.28 13.09 2.67
N ILE A 357 -22.41 14.17 1.88
CA ILE A 357 -22.76 14.12 0.45
C ILE A 357 -21.65 13.39 -0.32
N LEU A 358 -20.39 13.82 -0.17
CA LEU A 358 -19.23 13.22 -0.83
C LEU A 358 -19.14 11.72 -0.59
N ASN A 359 -19.30 11.29 0.67
CA ASN A 359 -19.25 9.87 1.05
C ASN A 359 -20.35 9.03 0.41
N LYS A 360 -21.53 9.60 0.13
CA LYS A 360 -22.64 8.91 -0.54
C LYS A 360 -22.45 8.80 -2.05
N ILE A 361 -21.90 9.82 -2.70
CA ILE A 361 -21.85 9.90 -4.18
C ILE A 361 -20.51 9.43 -4.77
N LYS A 362 -19.42 9.39 -3.99
CA LYS A 362 -18.05 9.16 -4.52
C LYS A 362 -17.92 7.91 -5.41
N GLU A 363 -18.54 6.79 -5.05
CA GLU A 363 -18.44 5.56 -5.83
C GLU A 363 -19.30 5.61 -7.11
N ASN A 364 -20.44 6.30 -7.08
CA ASN A 364 -21.31 6.53 -8.25
C ASN A 364 -20.66 7.48 -9.28
N LEU A 365 -20.00 8.54 -8.78
CA LEU A 365 -19.15 9.38 -9.61
C LEU A 365 -17.99 8.57 -10.21
N LYS A 366 -17.31 7.76 -9.38
CA LYS A 366 -16.18 6.92 -9.82
C LYS A 366 -16.60 5.90 -10.90
N SER A 367 -17.75 5.24 -10.77
CA SER A 367 -18.29 4.36 -11.83
C SER A 367 -18.59 5.11 -13.12
N SER A 368 -18.93 6.39 -13.01
CA SER A 368 -19.12 7.32 -14.15
C SER A 368 -17.81 7.95 -14.65
N LYS A 369 -16.63 7.46 -14.20
CA LYS A 369 -15.29 8.00 -14.50
C LYS A 369 -15.11 9.47 -14.08
N LYS A 370 -15.81 9.91 -13.02
CA LYS A 370 -15.83 11.28 -12.48
C LYS A 370 -15.50 11.32 -10.98
N TYR A 371 -15.16 12.51 -10.48
CA TYR A 371 -15.06 12.82 -9.05
C TYR A 371 -15.59 14.24 -8.76
N THR A 372 -15.71 14.56 -7.47
CA THR A 372 -15.81 15.94 -6.98
C THR A 372 -15.01 16.05 -5.68
N THR A 373 -14.91 17.25 -5.10
CA THR A 373 -14.15 17.47 -3.87
C THR A 373 -15.03 18.00 -2.75
N LEU A 374 -14.54 17.92 -1.50
CA LEU A 374 -15.24 18.43 -0.33
C LEU A 374 -15.51 19.93 -0.46
N GLU A 375 -14.49 20.66 -0.93
CA GLU A 375 -14.49 22.11 -1.10
C GLU A 375 -15.53 22.54 -2.16
N VAL A 376 -15.65 21.78 -3.26
CA VAL A 376 -16.59 22.07 -4.36
C VAL A 376 -18.04 21.79 -3.95
N ILE A 377 -18.29 20.76 -3.14
CA ILE A 377 -19.63 20.54 -2.55
C ILE A 377 -19.92 21.62 -1.50
N ALA A 378 -18.97 21.93 -0.61
CA ALA A 378 -19.13 22.94 0.43
C ALA A 378 -19.41 24.33 -0.18
N ALA A 379 -18.72 24.72 -1.25
CA ALA A 379 -18.97 25.98 -1.97
C ALA A 379 -20.38 26.07 -2.57
N ALA A 380 -20.98 24.93 -2.97
CA ALA A 380 -22.34 24.89 -3.50
C ALA A 380 -23.44 24.92 -2.41
N LEU A 381 -23.10 24.64 -1.15
CA LEU A 381 -24.02 24.73 -0.01
C LEU A 381 -24.14 26.20 0.43
N THR A 382 -25.00 26.97 -0.23
CA THR A 382 -25.19 28.41 -0.01
C THR A 382 -26.28 28.75 1.01
N ALA A 383 -27.28 27.88 1.23
CA ALA A 383 -28.33 28.10 2.23
C ALA A 383 -27.88 27.75 3.66
N GLU A 384 -28.67 28.18 4.66
CA GLU A 384 -28.42 27.88 6.09
C GLU A 384 -28.79 26.44 6.48
N ALA A 385 -29.68 25.78 5.74
CA ALA A 385 -30.01 24.37 5.88
C ALA A 385 -30.62 23.80 4.59
N TYR A 386 -30.52 22.49 4.41
CA TYR A 386 -31.08 21.74 3.28
C TYR A 386 -31.92 20.55 3.77
N GLY A 387 -32.96 20.16 3.03
CA GLY A 387 -33.81 19.02 3.41
C GLY A 387 -35.08 18.85 2.59
N LYS A 388 -35.68 17.66 2.65
CA LYS A 388 -36.93 17.31 1.95
C LYS A 388 -38.13 18.18 2.35
N ASP A 389 -38.08 18.72 3.57
CA ASP A 389 -39.05 19.59 4.25
C ASP A 389 -38.84 21.09 3.96
N THR A 390 -37.85 21.45 3.14
CA THR A 390 -37.66 22.82 2.63
C THR A 390 -38.39 22.98 1.30
N THR A 391 -38.86 24.19 0.97
CA THR A 391 -39.53 24.44 -0.33
C THR A 391 -38.53 24.40 -1.49
N ASN A 392 -37.40 25.11 -1.35
CA ASN A 392 -36.46 25.39 -2.45
C ASN A 392 -35.05 24.80 -2.23
N GLN A 393 -34.77 24.16 -1.09
CA GLN A 393 -33.44 23.65 -0.69
C GLN A 393 -33.44 22.11 -0.57
N LYS A 394 -34.23 21.44 -1.42
CA LYS A 394 -34.33 19.98 -1.50
C LYS A 394 -33.14 19.35 -2.23
N THR A 395 -32.40 20.13 -3.00
CA THR A 395 -31.26 19.69 -3.81
C THR A 395 -30.08 20.66 -3.68
N VAL A 396 -28.89 20.19 -4.06
CA VAL A 396 -27.71 21.03 -4.30
C VAL A 396 -26.99 20.51 -5.55
N THR A 397 -26.53 21.41 -6.41
CA THR A 397 -25.80 21.09 -7.63
C THR A 397 -24.39 21.65 -7.57
N PHE A 398 -23.40 20.80 -7.84
CA PHE A 398 -21.98 21.14 -7.79
C PHE A 398 -21.24 20.55 -8.99
N LYS A 399 -20.06 21.10 -9.28
CA LYS A 399 -19.22 20.65 -10.40
C LYS A 399 -18.66 19.25 -10.15
N THR A 400 -18.53 18.50 -11.23
CA THR A 400 -17.78 17.24 -11.28
C THR A 400 -16.57 17.40 -12.19
N PHE A 401 -15.56 16.55 -11.98
CA PHE A 401 -14.30 16.54 -12.71
C PHE A 401 -14.00 15.13 -13.19
N LYS A 402 -13.24 15.02 -14.27
CA LYS A 402 -12.88 13.75 -14.89
C LYS A 402 -11.83 12.98 -14.09
N LEU A 403 -12.04 11.69 -13.87
CA LEU A 403 -10.98 10.79 -13.43
C LEU A 403 -10.19 10.33 -14.66
N GLY A 404 -8.89 10.63 -14.64
CA GLY A 404 -7.92 10.16 -15.62
C GLY A 404 -7.51 8.72 -15.34
N VAL A 405 -7.00 8.08 -16.39
CA VAL A 405 -6.50 6.71 -16.34
C VAL A 405 -5.23 6.63 -15.49
N ASP A 406 -5.15 5.56 -14.72
CA ASP A 406 -4.00 5.09 -13.94
C ASP A 406 -3.77 3.61 -14.24
N PHE A 407 -2.52 3.21 -14.43
CA PHE A 407 -2.15 1.82 -14.74
C PHE A 407 -1.53 1.19 -13.51
N LYS A 408 -2.40 0.67 -12.65
CA LYS A 408 -2.02 0.13 -11.35
C LYS A 408 -1.35 -1.21 -11.49
N LYS A 409 -0.12 -1.30 -10.99
CA LYS A 409 0.62 -2.55 -10.89
C LYS A 409 -0.21 -3.59 -10.14
N VAL A 410 -0.23 -4.81 -10.68
CA VAL A 410 -0.79 -6.00 -10.04
C VAL A 410 0.29 -7.06 -9.98
N ASP A 411 0.45 -7.70 -8.83
CA ASP A 411 1.47 -8.72 -8.59
C ASP A 411 0.95 -10.15 -8.80
N SER A 412 -0.34 -10.31 -9.14
CA SER A 412 -0.92 -11.59 -9.54
C SER A 412 -2.18 -11.44 -10.38
N ALA A 413 -2.49 -12.48 -11.17
CA ALA A 413 -3.80 -12.69 -11.81
C ALA A 413 -4.01 -14.19 -12.07
N PRO A 414 -5.26 -14.67 -12.21
CA PRO A 414 -5.50 -15.99 -12.81
C PRO A 414 -5.11 -16.00 -14.30
N LEU A 415 -4.92 -17.18 -14.88
CA LEU A 415 -5.01 -17.33 -16.34
C LEU A 415 -6.41 -16.92 -16.81
N ASP A 416 -6.52 -16.46 -18.06
CA ASP A 416 -7.75 -15.93 -18.69
C ASP A 416 -8.15 -14.52 -18.21
N ASP A 417 -7.36 -13.86 -17.35
CA ASP A 417 -7.53 -12.42 -17.03
C ASP A 417 -6.97 -11.52 -18.14
N LYS A 418 -7.59 -10.34 -18.32
CA LYS A 418 -7.12 -9.28 -19.21
C LYS A 418 -6.31 -8.23 -18.43
N LEU A 419 -5.12 -7.90 -18.92
CA LEU A 419 -4.11 -7.08 -18.24
C LEU A 419 -3.45 -6.11 -19.21
N TYR A 420 -2.61 -5.22 -18.69
CA TYR A 420 -1.67 -4.43 -19.50
C TYR A 420 -0.23 -4.84 -19.14
N LEU A 421 0.61 -5.01 -20.15
CA LEU A 421 2.05 -4.88 -19.99
C LEU A 421 2.38 -3.40 -20.02
N VAL A 422 3.05 -2.90 -18.98
CA VAL A 422 3.41 -1.48 -18.85
C VAL A 422 4.91 -1.37 -18.68
N ALA A 423 5.54 -0.46 -19.41
CA ALA A 423 6.94 -0.08 -19.19
C ALA A 423 7.05 1.43 -18.99
N ARG A 424 7.77 1.84 -17.93
CA ARG A 424 8.15 3.24 -17.68
C ARG A 424 9.56 3.47 -18.22
N THR A 425 9.77 4.62 -18.83
CA THR A 425 11.02 5.00 -19.50
C THR A 425 11.42 6.43 -19.08
N MET A 426 12.56 6.89 -19.58
CA MET A 426 13.01 8.27 -19.49
C MET A 426 13.72 8.63 -20.80
N LEU A 427 13.33 9.75 -21.43
CA LEU A 427 13.89 10.28 -22.69
C LEU A 427 13.85 9.30 -23.89
N LEU A 428 13.06 8.22 -23.81
CA LEU A 428 12.81 7.28 -24.91
C LEU A 428 11.50 7.57 -25.66
N ASP A 429 10.86 8.73 -25.46
CA ASP A 429 9.63 9.11 -26.17
C ASP A 429 9.77 8.95 -27.70
N GLY A 430 8.80 8.27 -28.33
CA GLY A 430 8.84 7.93 -29.75
C GLY A 430 9.69 6.70 -30.13
N LYS A 431 10.50 6.14 -29.22
CA LYS A 431 11.21 4.86 -29.44
C LYS A 431 10.26 3.67 -29.24
N GLN A 432 10.65 2.48 -29.69
CA GLN A 432 9.95 1.24 -29.36
C GLN A 432 10.54 0.58 -28.10
N VAL A 433 9.66 0.03 -27.27
CA VAL A 433 9.99 -0.94 -26.22
C VAL A 433 9.37 -2.27 -26.59
N THR A 434 10.16 -3.34 -26.55
CA THR A 434 9.70 -4.73 -26.71
C THR A 434 9.73 -5.42 -25.36
N ILE A 435 8.68 -6.14 -24.99
CA ILE A 435 8.51 -6.84 -23.72
C ILE A 435 8.23 -8.31 -24.00
N SER A 436 8.92 -9.21 -23.31
CA SER A 436 8.63 -10.66 -23.29
C SER A 436 8.25 -11.10 -21.88
N ILE A 437 7.31 -12.05 -21.79
CA ILE A 437 6.89 -12.67 -20.53
C ILE A 437 7.64 -13.99 -20.37
N LYS A 438 8.24 -14.23 -19.19
CA LYS A 438 9.02 -15.45 -18.93
C LYS A 438 8.59 -16.14 -17.65
N GLU A 439 8.57 -17.46 -17.68
CA GLU A 439 8.37 -18.30 -16.50
C GLU A 439 9.64 -18.35 -15.64
N LYS A 440 9.46 -18.21 -14.32
CA LYS A 440 10.52 -18.43 -13.33
C LYS A 440 10.80 -19.92 -13.19
N ASP A 441 9.75 -20.70 -12.97
CA ASP A 441 9.85 -22.10 -12.59
C ASP A 441 9.51 -23.07 -13.73
N GLY A 442 8.80 -22.59 -14.75
CA GLY A 442 8.60 -23.32 -16.01
C GLY A 442 7.51 -24.38 -15.95
N ILE A 443 6.48 -24.23 -15.10
CA ILE A 443 5.44 -25.27 -14.94
C ILE A 443 4.61 -25.44 -16.23
N ILE A 444 4.44 -24.38 -17.03
CA ILE A 444 3.64 -24.40 -18.25
C ILE A 444 4.45 -24.90 -19.45
N LYS A 445 5.59 -24.28 -19.77
CA LYS A 445 6.43 -24.63 -20.94
C LYS A 445 7.48 -25.70 -20.62
N GLY A 446 7.65 -26.09 -19.37
CA GLY A 446 8.51 -27.21 -18.94
C GLY A 446 9.97 -26.84 -18.64
N SER A 447 10.34 -25.57 -18.68
CA SER A 447 11.70 -25.10 -18.37
C SER A 447 11.70 -23.69 -17.78
N ALA A 448 12.61 -23.43 -16.83
CA ALA A 448 12.83 -22.10 -16.27
C ALA A 448 13.36 -21.13 -17.35
N ASP A 449 13.10 -19.82 -17.18
CA ASP A 449 13.41 -18.76 -18.15
C ASP A 449 12.70 -18.88 -19.52
N ALA A 450 11.82 -19.86 -19.72
CA ALA A 450 11.05 -20.04 -20.94
C ALA A 450 10.10 -18.87 -21.20
N VAL A 451 9.99 -18.45 -22.47
CA VAL A 451 9.04 -17.41 -22.87
C VAL A 451 7.63 -18.00 -22.91
N LEU A 452 6.68 -17.34 -22.26
CA LEU A 452 5.27 -17.71 -22.23
C LEU A 452 4.51 -16.92 -23.32
N PRO A 453 4.05 -17.56 -24.41
CA PRO A 453 3.29 -16.86 -25.46
C PRO A 453 1.88 -16.57 -24.96
N VAL A 454 1.41 -15.32 -25.06
CA VAL A 454 0.02 -14.95 -24.69
C VAL A 454 -0.60 -14.04 -25.75
N LEU A 455 -1.88 -13.75 -25.66
CA LEU A 455 -2.57 -12.93 -26.65
C LEU A 455 -2.32 -11.43 -26.41
N GLU A 456 -1.88 -10.72 -27.45
CA GLU A 456 -2.06 -9.27 -27.57
C GLU A 456 -3.50 -8.99 -28.03
N ILE A 457 -4.15 -8.03 -27.38
CA ILE A 457 -5.55 -7.64 -27.65
C ILE A 457 -5.68 -6.11 -27.73
N THR A 458 -6.77 -5.62 -28.34
CA THR A 458 -7.03 -4.18 -28.46
C THR A 458 -7.68 -3.58 -27.21
N GLU A 459 -7.69 -2.25 -27.11
CA GLU A 459 -8.37 -1.52 -26.03
C GLU A 459 -9.89 -1.77 -26.03
N GLU A 460 -10.51 -1.99 -27.19
CA GLU A 460 -11.93 -2.38 -27.30
C GLU A 460 -12.14 -3.81 -26.79
N GLN A 461 -11.22 -4.73 -27.10
CA GLN A 461 -11.27 -6.11 -26.63
C GLN A 461 -11.05 -6.23 -25.12
N MET A 462 -10.39 -5.25 -24.47
CA MET A 462 -10.29 -5.19 -23.00
C MET A 462 -11.65 -5.02 -22.30
N GLU A 463 -12.60 -4.31 -22.91
CA GLU A 463 -13.93 -4.04 -22.33
C GLU A 463 -14.98 -5.12 -22.71
N GLN A 464 -14.68 -5.99 -23.68
CA GLN A 464 -15.56 -7.09 -24.11
C GLN A 464 -15.46 -8.32 -23.20
N LYS A 465 -16.59 -9.04 -23.01
CA LYS A 465 -16.59 -10.37 -22.37
C LYS A 465 -15.89 -11.40 -23.26
N THR A 466 -15.15 -12.32 -22.65
CA THR A 466 -14.56 -13.47 -23.36
C THR A 466 -15.69 -14.38 -23.89
N PRO A 467 -15.70 -14.74 -25.19
CA PRO A 467 -16.66 -15.70 -25.73
C PRO A 467 -16.51 -17.08 -25.08
N ALA A 468 -17.61 -17.81 -24.91
CA ALA A 468 -17.60 -19.16 -24.37
C ALA A 468 -17.49 -20.21 -25.48
N GLY A 469 -16.51 -21.13 -25.38
CA GLY A 469 -16.46 -22.36 -26.18
C GLY A 469 -15.88 -22.23 -27.60
N GLY A 470 -14.79 -21.48 -27.79
CA GLY A 470 -14.08 -21.40 -29.07
C GLY A 470 -12.76 -20.62 -28.98
N GLU A 471 -12.15 -20.32 -30.12
CA GLU A 471 -11.02 -19.38 -30.18
C GLU A 471 -11.45 -17.99 -29.68
N VAL A 472 -10.61 -17.34 -28.89
CA VAL A 472 -10.84 -15.98 -28.40
C VAL A 472 -10.16 -14.93 -29.30
N PRO A 473 -10.69 -13.70 -29.39
CA PRO A 473 -10.04 -12.62 -30.14
C PRO A 473 -8.68 -12.24 -29.56
N GLY A 474 -7.67 -12.12 -30.42
CA GLY A 474 -6.31 -11.71 -30.06
C GLY A 474 -5.26 -12.30 -30.99
N THR A 475 -4.02 -11.80 -30.91
CA THR A 475 -2.87 -12.36 -31.63
C THR A 475 -1.88 -12.95 -30.63
N GLU A 476 -1.59 -14.24 -30.73
CA GLU A 476 -0.63 -14.89 -29.84
C GLU A 476 0.80 -14.44 -30.15
N LYS A 477 1.52 -13.97 -29.12
CA LYS A 477 2.87 -13.41 -29.23
C LYS A 477 3.75 -13.81 -28.07
N THR A 478 5.04 -13.98 -28.37
CA THR A 478 6.15 -14.13 -27.43
C THR A 478 6.80 -12.79 -27.07
N GLU A 479 6.68 -11.79 -27.95
CA GLU A 479 7.22 -10.45 -27.79
C GLU A 479 6.16 -9.39 -28.15
N PHE A 480 5.99 -8.42 -27.26
CA PHE A 480 4.99 -7.36 -27.31
C PHE A 480 5.69 -6.03 -27.50
N SER A 481 5.43 -5.30 -28.59
CA SER A 481 6.14 -4.05 -28.89
C SER A 481 5.20 -2.86 -28.87
N GLY A 482 5.63 -1.76 -28.23
CA GLY A 482 4.87 -0.52 -28.16
C GLY A 482 5.75 0.72 -28.25
N THR A 483 5.23 1.78 -28.86
CA THR A 483 5.91 3.08 -28.93
C THR A 483 5.72 3.86 -27.63
N VAL A 484 6.81 4.37 -27.07
CA VAL A 484 6.79 5.23 -25.87
C VAL A 484 6.04 6.52 -26.15
N LYS A 485 5.08 6.86 -25.29
CA LYS A 485 4.41 8.16 -25.24
C LYS A 485 4.24 8.60 -23.79
N ASP A 486 4.55 9.86 -23.50
CA ASP A 486 4.55 10.41 -22.14
C ASP A 486 5.43 9.58 -21.18
N ASN A 487 6.59 9.12 -21.68
CA ASN A 487 7.53 8.21 -21.01
C ASN A 487 6.94 6.83 -20.62
N LEU A 488 5.80 6.43 -21.21
CA LEU A 488 5.08 5.20 -20.91
C LEU A 488 4.80 4.36 -22.17
N VAL A 489 4.97 3.05 -22.05
CA VAL A 489 4.38 2.04 -22.96
C VAL A 489 3.29 1.29 -22.20
N LYS A 490 2.17 1.02 -22.89
CA LYS A 490 1.05 0.23 -22.40
C LYS A 490 0.57 -0.67 -23.54
N ILE A 491 0.52 -1.98 -23.31
CA ILE A 491 0.14 -2.98 -24.31
C ILE A 491 -0.95 -3.86 -23.68
N PRO A 492 -2.19 -3.88 -24.20
CA PRO A 492 -3.25 -4.72 -23.65
C PRO A 492 -3.02 -6.19 -24.03
N ILE A 493 -3.16 -7.09 -23.05
CA ILE A 493 -2.95 -8.53 -23.20
C ILE A 493 -4.07 -9.34 -22.55
N HIS A 494 -4.29 -10.56 -23.02
CA HIS A 494 -5.12 -11.57 -22.38
C HIS A 494 -4.20 -12.72 -21.94
N LEU A 495 -4.11 -12.99 -20.64
CA LEU A 495 -3.15 -13.92 -20.02
C LEU A 495 -3.56 -15.39 -20.25
N ARG A 496 -3.54 -15.83 -21.51
CA ARG A 496 -3.91 -17.17 -21.98
C ARG A 496 -3.29 -17.46 -23.36
N PRO A 497 -3.22 -18.73 -23.79
CA PRO A 497 -3.06 -19.09 -25.19
C PRO A 497 -4.37 -18.91 -25.96
N LYS A 498 -4.31 -19.02 -27.28
CA LYS A 498 -5.47 -18.86 -28.17
C LYS A 498 -6.52 -19.97 -28.03
N SER A 499 -6.07 -21.23 -27.91
CA SER A 499 -6.92 -22.42 -27.77
C SER A 499 -7.42 -22.62 -26.33
N GLU A 500 -8.68 -23.06 -26.17
CA GLU A 500 -9.22 -23.43 -24.85
C GLU A 500 -8.66 -24.78 -24.36
N GLU A 501 -8.32 -25.70 -25.27
CA GLU A 501 -7.63 -26.96 -24.98
C GLU A 501 -6.22 -26.70 -24.43
N GLU A 502 -5.46 -25.77 -25.02
CA GLU A 502 -4.15 -25.40 -24.48
C GLU A 502 -4.30 -24.66 -23.13
N LEU A 503 -5.26 -23.74 -23.01
CA LEU A 503 -5.55 -23.09 -21.73
C LEU A 503 -5.94 -24.10 -20.64
N LYS A 504 -6.67 -25.17 -20.99
CA LYS A 504 -6.96 -26.29 -20.10
C LYS A 504 -5.71 -27.07 -19.72
N GLN A 505 -4.77 -27.31 -20.64
CA GLN A 505 -3.47 -27.93 -20.33
C GLN A 505 -2.62 -27.05 -19.40
N TRP A 506 -2.60 -25.73 -19.59
CA TRP A 506 -1.91 -24.80 -18.70
C TRP A 506 -2.51 -24.83 -17.29
N LYS A 507 -3.84 -24.75 -17.19
CA LYS A 507 -4.60 -24.86 -15.92
C LYS A 507 -4.30 -26.20 -15.22
N ASP A 508 -4.27 -27.30 -15.97
CA ASP A 508 -3.94 -28.65 -15.46
C ASP A 508 -2.52 -28.72 -14.89
N LYS A 509 -1.50 -28.29 -15.65
CA LYS A 509 -0.10 -28.25 -15.20
C LYS A 509 0.08 -27.45 -13.90
N ILE A 510 -0.47 -26.24 -13.83
CA ILE A 510 -0.43 -25.41 -12.61
C ILE A 510 -1.16 -26.08 -11.44
N SER A 511 -2.26 -26.78 -11.70
CA SER A 511 -3.02 -27.48 -10.65
C SER A 511 -2.27 -28.68 -10.06
N LYS A 512 -1.54 -29.41 -10.93
CA LYS A 512 -0.72 -30.60 -10.62
C LYS A 512 0.61 -30.21 -9.95
N GLY A 513 1.21 -29.10 -10.37
CA GLY A 513 2.47 -28.58 -9.83
C GLY A 513 3.72 -29.10 -10.54
N LYS A 514 4.87 -28.83 -9.94
CA LYS A 514 6.20 -29.14 -10.49
C LYS A 514 6.67 -30.53 -10.02
N GLU A 515 7.49 -31.19 -10.82
CA GLU A 515 8.13 -32.46 -10.45
C GLU A 515 9.04 -32.27 -9.22
N ASP A 516 8.84 -33.11 -8.18
CA ASP A 516 9.58 -33.08 -6.91
C ASP A 516 9.88 -34.51 -6.44
N GLY A 517 10.81 -35.13 -7.15
CA GLY A 517 11.29 -36.49 -6.90
C GLY A 517 10.43 -37.59 -7.52
N THR A 518 10.62 -38.81 -7.03
CA THR A 518 9.96 -40.02 -7.52
C THR A 518 9.45 -40.87 -6.38
N TYR A 519 8.49 -41.75 -6.69
CA TYR A 519 7.94 -42.73 -5.76
C TYR A 519 8.04 -44.13 -6.37
N THR A 520 8.61 -45.07 -5.62
CA THR A 520 8.68 -46.48 -6.00
C THR A 520 7.57 -47.26 -5.31
N TYR A 521 6.67 -47.85 -6.11
CA TYR A 521 5.59 -48.71 -5.64
C TYR A 521 5.96 -50.18 -5.82
N THR A 522 5.77 -50.97 -4.77
CA THR A 522 6.02 -52.42 -4.73
C THR A 522 4.71 -53.19 -4.73
N PHE A 523 4.53 -54.11 -5.70
CA PHE A 523 3.34 -54.94 -5.81
C PHE A 523 3.27 -55.96 -4.68
N GLY A 524 2.17 -55.94 -3.91
CA GLY A 524 1.96 -56.83 -2.76
C GLY A 524 1.55 -58.26 -3.15
N SER A 525 0.95 -58.43 -4.32
CA SER A 525 0.41 -59.66 -4.89
C SER A 525 0.49 -59.60 -6.42
N THR A 526 0.29 -60.74 -7.09
CA THR A 526 0.21 -60.77 -8.56
C THR A 526 -0.88 -59.81 -9.07
N THR A 527 -0.54 -58.99 -10.06
CA THR A 527 -1.44 -58.03 -10.71
C THR A 527 -1.35 -58.20 -12.22
N ASN A 528 -2.42 -58.68 -12.82
CA ASN A 528 -2.54 -58.96 -14.26
C ASN A 528 -3.12 -57.72 -14.98
N ILE A 529 -2.40 -57.18 -15.96
CA ILE A 529 -2.84 -56.08 -16.81
C ILE A 529 -2.82 -56.55 -18.26
N THR A 530 -4.00 -56.71 -18.88
CA THR A 530 -4.18 -57.19 -20.26
C THR A 530 -4.62 -56.12 -21.26
N ASN A 531 -5.06 -54.95 -20.77
CA ASN A 531 -5.56 -53.85 -21.61
C ASN A 531 -5.42 -52.49 -20.90
N GLU A 532 -5.57 -51.39 -21.66
CA GLU A 532 -5.44 -50.02 -21.14
C GLU A 532 -6.52 -49.65 -20.10
N THR A 533 -7.72 -50.22 -20.16
CA THR A 533 -8.76 -49.99 -19.14
C THR A 533 -8.33 -50.55 -17.78
N GLN A 534 -7.76 -51.76 -17.75
CA GLN A 534 -7.16 -52.35 -16.54
C GLN A 534 -5.91 -51.59 -16.09
N LYS A 535 -5.14 -51.02 -17.02
CA LYS A 535 -3.96 -50.21 -16.71
C LYS A 535 -4.34 -48.91 -16.00
N ALA A 536 -5.37 -48.22 -16.48
CA ALA A 536 -5.92 -47.01 -15.85
C ALA A 536 -6.55 -47.28 -14.47
N SER A 537 -7.29 -48.38 -14.31
CA SER A 537 -7.84 -48.75 -12.99
C SER A 537 -6.75 -49.16 -12.00
N THR A 538 -5.72 -49.87 -12.46
CA THR A 538 -4.55 -50.23 -11.65
C THR A 538 -3.76 -48.99 -11.23
N ALA A 539 -3.53 -48.02 -12.11
CA ALA A 539 -2.92 -46.74 -11.78
C ALA A 539 -3.69 -45.97 -10.68
N LYS A 540 -5.02 -45.98 -10.73
CA LYS A 540 -5.88 -45.38 -9.69
C LYS A 540 -5.74 -46.09 -8.33
N ILE A 541 -5.65 -47.42 -8.33
CA ILE A 541 -5.42 -48.22 -7.11
C ILE A 541 -4.03 -47.91 -6.52
N ILE A 542 -3.00 -47.87 -7.35
CA ILE A 542 -1.62 -47.54 -6.96
C ILE A 542 -1.55 -46.14 -6.32
N LEU A 543 -2.15 -45.14 -6.96
CA LEU A 543 -2.21 -43.77 -6.41
C LEU A 543 -2.89 -43.75 -5.04
N THR A 544 -4.03 -44.42 -4.91
CA THR A 544 -4.79 -44.51 -3.65
C THR A 544 -3.98 -45.20 -2.55
N ASN A 545 -3.23 -46.26 -2.89
CA ASN A 545 -2.39 -47.00 -1.95
C ASN A 545 -1.18 -46.17 -1.50
N ALA A 546 -0.52 -45.47 -2.43
CA ALA A 546 0.61 -44.60 -2.11
C ALA A 546 0.20 -43.38 -1.26
N GLN A 547 -0.99 -42.82 -1.49
CA GLN A 547 -1.55 -41.72 -0.69
C GLN A 547 -1.97 -42.15 0.73
N LYS A 548 -2.40 -43.41 0.92
CA LYS A 548 -2.74 -43.96 2.24
C LYS A 548 -1.51 -44.46 3.01
N GLY A 549 -0.56 -45.08 2.31
CA GLY A 549 0.59 -45.76 2.87
C GLY A 549 0.28 -47.16 3.41
N ASN A 550 1.27 -48.05 3.39
CA ASN A 550 1.31 -49.33 4.07
C ASN A 550 2.77 -49.80 4.26
N ALA A 551 2.99 -50.93 4.94
CA ALA A 551 4.32 -51.42 5.28
C ALA A 551 5.28 -51.69 4.09
N LYS A 552 4.75 -51.94 2.88
CA LYS A 552 5.57 -52.13 1.65
C LYS A 552 5.62 -50.89 0.75
N ASN A 553 4.74 -49.93 0.99
CA ASN A 553 4.54 -48.74 0.16
C ASN A 553 4.32 -47.55 1.11
N PRO A 554 5.39 -46.87 1.56
CA PRO A 554 5.28 -45.77 2.50
C PRO A 554 4.31 -44.69 2.02
N LYS A 555 3.67 -43.96 2.94
CA LYS A 555 2.78 -42.86 2.56
C LYS A 555 3.58 -41.79 1.81
N ILE A 556 3.04 -41.26 0.70
CA ILE A 556 3.61 -40.10 0.02
C ILE A 556 3.74 -38.92 1.01
N GLU A 557 4.87 -38.21 0.92
CA GLU A 557 5.20 -37.02 1.72
C GLU A 557 4.10 -35.95 1.63
N GLU A 558 3.83 -35.26 2.74
CA GLU A 558 2.78 -34.26 2.81
C GLU A 558 3.06 -33.08 1.85
N GLY A 559 2.05 -32.69 1.06
CA GLY A 559 2.19 -31.69 0.00
C GLY A 559 2.67 -32.22 -1.35
N LYS A 560 3.02 -33.51 -1.46
CA LYS A 560 3.32 -34.19 -2.73
C LYS A 560 2.18 -35.14 -3.15
N THR A 561 2.08 -35.42 -4.45
CA THR A 561 1.17 -36.42 -5.03
C THR A 561 1.75 -36.99 -6.32
N SER A 562 1.03 -37.87 -7.01
CA SER A 562 1.23 -38.13 -8.44
C SER A 562 -0.14 -38.07 -9.15
N SER A 563 -0.19 -38.40 -10.45
CA SER A 563 -1.43 -38.52 -11.21
C SER A 563 -1.62 -39.93 -11.76
N ILE A 564 -2.87 -40.26 -12.11
CA ILE A 564 -3.21 -41.53 -12.78
C ILE A 564 -2.47 -41.62 -14.13
N GLU A 565 -2.25 -40.50 -14.83
CA GLU A 565 -1.51 -40.49 -16.10
C GLU A 565 -0.01 -40.77 -15.89
N GLU A 566 0.64 -40.16 -14.89
CA GLU A 566 2.07 -40.41 -14.61
C GLU A 566 2.35 -41.85 -14.19
N ILE A 567 1.47 -42.45 -13.37
CA ILE A 567 1.56 -43.87 -13.03
C ILE A 567 1.25 -44.73 -14.26
N GLY A 568 0.27 -44.34 -15.07
CA GLY A 568 -0.07 -45.02 -16.33
C GLY A 568 1.07 -45.06 -17.34
N LYS A 569 1.93 -44.03 -17.41
CA LYS A 569 3.10 -44.00 -18.29
C LYS A 569 4.14 -45.07 -17.97
N VAL A 570 4.30 -45.44 -16.70
CA VAL A 570 5.31 -46.42 -16.26
C VAL A 570 4.74 -47.84 -16.12
N LEU A 571 3.43 -48.00 -16.20
CA LEU A 571 2.77 -49.29 -16.29
C LEU A 571 2.78 -49.83 -17.73
N THR A 572 3.35 -51.02 -17.92
CA THR A 572 3.20 -51.84 -19.13
C THR A 572 2.06 -52.85 -18.99
N ILE A 573 1.43 -53.23 -20.12
CA ILE A 573 0.47 -54.34 -20.20
C ILE A 573 1.25 -55.66 -20.06
N LYS A 574 1.26 -56.22 -18.84
CA LYS A 574 1.90 -57.50 -18.47
C LYS A 574 1.40 -57.97 -17.11
N ASP A 575 1.87 -59.13 -16.68
CA ASP A 575 1.79 -59.58 -15.29
C ASP A 575 2.91 -58.96 -14.45
N TYR A 576 2.53 -58.38 -13.31
CA TYR A 576 3.43 -58.00 -12.23
C TYR A 576 3.33 -59.03 -11.11
N LYS A 577 4.45 -59.55 -10.65
CA LYS A 577 4.53 -60.52 -9.54
C LYS A 577 4.63 -59.79 -8.19
N ALA A 578 4.36 -60.50 -7.11
CA ALA A 578 4.59 -59.99 -5.77
C ALA A 578 6.09 -59.67 -5.58
N GLY A 579 6.41 -58.43 -5.18
CA GLY A 579 7.78 -57.93 -5.07
C GLY A 579 8.28 -57.16 -6.31
N ASP A 580 7.58 -57.21 -7.45
CA ASP A 580 7.89 -56.33 -8.57
C ASP A 580 7.70 -54.86 -8.17
N THR A 581 8.41 -53.96 -8.83
CA THR A 581 8.33 -52.51 -8.59
C THR A 581 8.08 -51.72 -9.86
N ILE A 582 7.44 -50.56 -9.69
CA ILE A 582 7.42 -49.45 -10.67
C ILE A 582 7.89 -48.18 -9.96
N THR A 583 8.49 -47.25 -10.69
CA THR A 583 8.84 -45.93 -10.16
C THR A 583 8.21 -44.85 -11.02
N PHE A 584 7.45 -43.93 -10.40
CA PHE A 584 6.76 -42.83 -11.08
C PHE A 584 7.10 -41.48 -10.45
N LYS A 585 6.79 -40.40 -11.17
CA LYS A 585 7.11 -39.02 -10.75
C LYS A 585 6.20 -38.57 -9.61
N LEU A 586 6.79 -37.88 -8.63
CA LEU A 586 6.06 -37.09 -7.66
C LEU A 586 5.94 -35.64 -8.15
N LEU A 587 4.83 -35.01 -7.81
CA LEU A 587 4.45 -33.66 -8.17
C LEU A 587 4.16 -32.90 -6.88
N LYS A 588 4.75 -31.72 -6.73
CA LYS A 588 4.50 -30.80 -5.62
C LYS A 588 3.81 -29.55 -6.14
N LYS A 589 2.70 -29.21 -5.51
CA LYS A 589 1.95 -27.99 -5.84
C LYS A 589 2.72 -26.77 -5.36
N VAL A 590 3.26 -26.01 -6.30
CA VAL A 590 3.92 -24.72 -6.08
C VAL A 590 3.23 -23.65 -6.93
N PRO A 591 3.26 -22.35 -6.55
CA PRO A 591 2.77 -21.28 -7.42
C PRO A 591 3.63 -21.16 -8.68
N GLU A 592 3.03 -20.83 -9.82
CA GLU A 592 3.80 -20.41 -11.01
C GLU A 592 4.04 -18.90 -10.96
N PHE A 593 5.23 -18.48 -11.38
CA PHE A 593 5.72 -17.12 -11.23
C PHE A 593 6.30 -16.62 -12.55
N LEU A 594 5.86 -15.45 -12.99
CA LEU A 594 6.33 -14.78 -14.20
C LEU A 594 7.23 -13.60 -13.86
N TYR A 595 8.14 -13.30 -14.78
CA TYR A 595 8.86 -12.05 -14.82
C TYR A 595 8.83 -11.45 -16.24
N LEU A 596 9.24 -10.20 -16.36
CA LEU A 596 9.26 -9.48 -17.63
C LEU A 596 10.69 -9.22 -18.08
N HIS A 597 10.94 -9.37 -19.37
CA HIS A 597 12.22 -9.07 -19.98
C HIS A 597 11.98 -8.08 -21.11
N ALA A 598 12.39 -6.83 -20.87
CA ALA A 598 12.03 -5.68 -21.68
C ALA A 598 13.29 -5.00 -22.27
N LYS A 599 13.17 -4.57 -23.51
CA LYS A 599 14.25 -4.02 -24.32
C LYS A 599 13.81 -2.74 -25.01
N ALA A 600 14.72 -1.80 -25.20
CA ALA A 600 14.48 -0.57 -25.97
C ALA A 600 15.75 -0.15 -26.70
N GLN A 601 15.60 0.45 -27.88
CA GLN A 601 16.73 1.05 -28.61
C GLN A 601 16.55 2.56 -28.69
N GLY A 602 17.43 3.29 -28.00
CA GLY A 602 17.57 4.73 -28.12
C GLY A 602 18.92 5.09 -28.74
N GLU A 603 19.60 6.08 -28.17
CA GLU A 603 21.02 6.34 -28.36
C GLU A 603 21.88 5.14 -27.92
N LYS A 604 21.43 4.37 -26.93
CA LYS A 604 22.02 3.09 -26.52
C LYS A 604 20.99 1.96 -26.47
N GLN A 605 21.47 0.72 -26.41
CA GLN A 605 20.62 -0.45 -26.21
C GLN A 605 20.29 -0.62 -24.72
N HIS A 606 19.01 -0.78 -24.42
CA HIS A 606 18.51 -1.13 -23.09
C HIS A 606 17.99 -2.56 -23.15
N ASP A 607 18.44 -3.41 -22.23
CA ASP A 607 18.03 -4.81 -22.12
C ASP A 607 18.00 -5.17 -20.63
N LYS A 608 16.79 -5.32 -20.05
CA LYS A 608 16.59 -5.43 -18.59
C LYS A 608 15.53 -6.47 -18.24
N LYS A 609 15.79 -7.24 -17.16
CA LYS A 609 14.80 -8.10 -16.50
C LYS A 609 14.12 -7.35 -15.35
N PHE A 610 12.78 -7.33 -15.34
CA PHE A 610 11.93 -6.75 -14.30
C PHE A 610 11.07 -7.85 -13.66
N LEU A 611 10.63 -7.64 -12.41
CA LEU A 611 9.94 -8.64 -11.61
C LEU A 611 10.76 -9.94 -11.40
N ASN A 612 12.09 -9.89 -11.56
CA ASN A 612 13.00 -11.04 -11.49
C ASN A 612 13.83 -11.04 -10.20
N LYS A 613 13.16 -10.97 -9.04
CA LYS A 613 13.74 -11.06 -7.69
C LYS A 613 12.76 -11.78 -6.77
N GLU A 614 13.24 -12.49 -5.76
CA GLU A 614 12.35 -13.16 -4.80
C GLU A 614 11.39 -12.18 -4.13
N GLY A 615 10.12 -12.59 -4.01
CA GLY A 615 9.03 -11.72 -3.55
C GLY A 615 8.57 -10.63 -4.53
N ALA A 616 9.21 -10.48 -5.70
CA ALA A 616 8.87 -9.47 -6.72
C ALA A 616 8.33 -10.04 -8.04
N TYR A 617 8.28 -11.37 -8.18
CA TYR A 617 7.67 -12.05 -9.34
C TYR A 617 6.15 -11.85 -9.40
N PHE A 618 5.60 -11.88 -10.61
CA PHE A 618 4.16 -11.88 -10.84
C PHE A 618 3.60 -13.29 -10.71
N GLN A 619 2.67 -13.54 -9.79
CA GLN A 619 2.13 -14.89 -9.58
C GLN A 619 0.97 -15.21 -10.54
N ILE A 620 1.08 -16.29 -11.31
CA ILE A 620 -0.10 -16.90 -11.93
C ILE A 620 -0.88 -17.63 -10.83
N GLY A 621 -2.09 -17.13 -10.57
CA GLY A 621 -3.04 -17.76 -9.66
C GLY A 621 -3.28 -16.98 -8.37
N LYS A 622 -4.32 -16.14 -8.42
CA LYS A 622 -5.55 -16.34 -7.65
C LYS A 622 -6.70 -15.57 -8.31
N LYS A 623 -7.65 -16.27 -8.96
CA LYS A 623 -9.04 -15.81 -8.94
C LYS A 623 -9.45 -15.86 -7.47
N CYS A 624 -10.14 -14.85 -6.94
CA CYS A 624 -10.70 -14.97 -5.59
C CYS A 624 -11.78 -16.04 -5.61
N ASP A 625 -11.42 -17.25 -5.21
CA ASP A 625 -12.35 -18.32 -4.92
C ASP A 625 -12.98 -18.13 -3.53
N CYS A 626 -12.51 -17.18 -2.74
CA CYS A 626 -13.06 -16.80 -1.44
C CYS A 626 -14.57 -16.50 -1.47
N GLU A 627 -15.08 -15.75 -2.45
CA GLU A 627 -16.53 -15.59 -2.62
C GLU A 627 -17.18 -16.90 -3.07
N ALA A 628 -16.59 -17.61 -4.04
CA ALA A 628 -17.11 -18.90 -4.53
C ALA A 628 -17.21 -19.95 -3.40
N ARG A 629 -16.25 -19.97 -2.46
CA ARG A 629 -16.24 -20.84 -1.27
C ARG A 629 -17.41 -20.51 -0.34
N VAL A 630 -17.69 -19.23 -0.07
CA VAL A 630 -18.82 -18.83 0.77
C VAL A 630 -20.15 -19.11 0.07
N ARG A 631 -20.25 -18.84 -1.23
CA ARG A 631 -21.43 -19.14 -2.07
C ARG A 631 -21.74 -20.64 -2.12
N ALA A 632 -20.73 -21.47 -2.38
CA ALA A 632 -20.85 -22.93 -2.36
C ALA A 632 -21.26 -23.46 -0.99
N PHE A 633 -20.78 -22.85 0.11
CA PHE A 633 -21.17 -23.22 1.47
C PHE A 633 -22.64 -22.93 1.75
N ILE A 634 -23.15 -21.74 1.39
CA ILE A 634 -24.58 -21.43 1.60
C ILE A 634 -25.51 -22.23 0.67
N ARG A 635 -25.06 -22.64 -0.52
CA ARG A 635 -25.77 -23.61 -1.37
C ARG A 635 -25.82 -25.01 -0.74
N MET A 636 -24.70 -25.51 -0.24
CA MET A 636 -24.61 -26.79 0.49
C MET A 636 -25.53 -26.81 1.70
N LEU A 637 -25.55 -25.73 2.49
CA LEU A 637 -26.44 -25.56 3.62
C LEU A 637 -27.93 -25.72 3.24
N ARG A 638 -28.35 -25.14 2.11
CA ARG A 638 -29.74 -25.24 1.62
C ARG A 638 -30.14 -26.66 1.24
N VAL A 639 -29.21 -27.54 0.85
CA VAL A 639 -29.49 -28.97 0.68
C VAL A 639 -29.80 -29.63 2.02
N GLY A 640 -29.10 -29.23 3.09
CA GLY A 640 -29.37 -29.65 4.46
C GLY A 640 -30.76 -29.25 4.94
N GLU A 641 -31.12 -27.98 4.74
CA GLU A 641 -32.42 -27.39 5.11
C GLU A 641 -33.59 -27.79 4.17
N GLY A 642 -33.33 -28.50 3.07
CA GLY A 642 -34.37 -28.94 2.13
C GLY A 642 -34.94 -27.84 1.22
N THR A 643 -34.18 -26.76 1.01
CA THR A 643 -34.55 -25.54 0.26
C THR A 643 -33.63 -25.27 -0.94
N GLY A 644 -32.64 -26.14 -1.16
CA GLY A 644 -31.63 -26.04 -2.22
C GLY A 644 -32.17 -26.39 -3.61
N GLU A 645 -31.27 -26.31 -4.58
CA GLU A 645 -31.39 -26.88 -5.92
C GLU A 645 -31.37 -28.42 -5.94
N MET A 646 -30.95 -29.03 -4.83
CA MET A 646 -31.11 -30.45 -4.56
C MET A 646 -31.68 -30.64 -3.16
N ILE A 647 -32.53 -31.65 -2.98
CA ILE A 647 -33.10 -32.03 -1.69
C ILE A 647 -32.98 -33.54 -1.45
N LYS A 648 -33.00 -33.93 -0.17
CA LYS A 648 -33.06 -35.34 0.24
C LYS A 648 -34.41 -35.93 -0.15
N SER A 649 -34.37 -37.11 -0.75
CA SER A 649 -35.51 -38.00 -0.97
C SER A 649 -35.14 -39.41 -0.52
N TYR A 650 -36.13 -40.27 -0.27
CA TYR A 650 -35.90 -41.65 0.15
C TYR A 650 -36.33 -42.62 -0.96
N ASP A 651 -35.37 -43.34 -1.53
CA ASP A 651 -35.67 -44.39 -2.48
C ASP A 651 -36.21 -45.62 -1.74
N LYS A 652 -37.50 -45.91 -1.95
CA LYS A 652 -38.19 -47.05 -1.32
C LYS A 652 -37.70 -48.41 -1.84
N LYS A 653 -37.13 -48.49 -3.06
CA LYS A 653 -36.59 -49.72 -3.64
C LYS A 653 -35.21 -50.00 -3.06
N GLU A 654 -34.33 -49.01 -3.15
CA GLU A 654 -32.93 -49.09 -2.71
C GLU A 654 -32.73 -48.94 -1.20
N LYS A 655 -33.79 -48.56 -0.46
CA LYS A 655 -33.81 -48.30 0.99
C LYS A 655 -32.71 -47.32 1.45
N LYS A 656 -32.41 -46.33 0.63
CA LYS A 656 -31.35 -45.33 0.88
C LYS A 656 -31.84 -43.91 0.61
N VAL A 657 -31.20 -42.94 1.27
CA VAL A 657 -31.38 -41.52 0.93
C VAL A 657 -30.69 -41.26 -0.41
N ILE A 658 -31.41 -40.58 -1.30
CA ILE A 658 -30.92 -40.07 -2.58
C ILE A 658 -31.11 -38.56 -2.61
N TYR A 659 -30.39 -37.87 -3.49
CA TYR A 659 -30.58 -36.44 -3.72
C TYR A 659 -31.24 -36.24 -5.08
N ILE A 660 -32.31 -35.45 -5.12
CA ILE A 660 -33.07 -35.15 -6.34
C ILE A 660 -33.04 -33.65 -6.61
N SER A 661 -33.10 -33.29 -7.89
CA SER A 661 -33.23 -31.89 -8.33
C SER A 661 -34.52 -31.27 -7.77
N HIS A 662 -34.43 -30.00 -7.37
CA HIS A 662 -35.51 -29.25 -6.75
C HIS A 662 -35.54 -27.80 -7.26
N ASP A 663 -36.73 -27.22 -7.34
CA ASP A 663 -36.92 -25.81 -7.68
C ASP A 663 -36.44 -24.93 -6.54
N PHE A 664 -35.17 -24.51 -6.66
CA PHE A 664 -34.43 -23.75 -5.68
C PHE A 664 -35.10 -22.40 -5.34
N GLN A 665 -35.94 -21.85 -6.23
CA GLN A 665 -36.66 -20.60 -6.00
C GLN A 665 -37.73 -20.75 -4.92
N ARG A 666 -38.38 -21.92 -4.83
CA ARG A 666 -39.36 -22.23 -3.77
C ARG A 666 -38.73 -22.21 -2.38
N GLY A 667 -37.42 -22.46 -2.27
CA GLY A 667 -36.70 -22.39 -1.00
C GLY A 667 -36.88 -21.05 -0.29
N TYR A 668 -36.83 -19.93 -1.02
CA TYR A 668 -36.98 -18.59 -0.45
C TYR A 668 -38.40 -18.27 0.05
N THR A 669 -39.42 -18.98 -0.42
CA THR A 669 -40.80 -18.86 0.03
C THR A 669 -41.26 -20.06 0.88
N THR A 670 -40.36 -20.96 1.27
CA THR A 670 -40.69 -22.12 2.10
C THR A 670 -40.52 -21.81 3.59
N ALA A 671 -41.57 -22.02 4.37
CA ALA A 671 -41.54 -22.07 5.82
C ALA A 671 -41.72 -23.50 6.34
N PHE A 672 -41.49 -23.68 7.64
CA PHE A 672 -41.50 -24.98 8.31
C PHE A 672 -42.73 -25.85 7.95
N ALA A 673 -42.48 -27.16 7.81
CA ALA A 673 -43.44 -28.16 7.34
C ALA A 673 -44.02 -27.90 5.92
N GLY A 674 -43.36 -27.09 5.10
CA GLY A 674 -43.72 -26.86 3.69
C GLY A 674 -44.80 -25.80 3.47
N HIS A 675 -44.98 -24.88 4.43
CA HIS A 675 -45.90 -23.75 4.27
C HIS A 675 -45.31 -22.68 3.33
N THR A 676 -46.17 -21.99 2.58
CA THR A 676 -45.72 -20.92 1.66
C THR A 676 -45.73 -19.55 2.35
N ILE A 677 -44.67 -18.78 2.17
CA ILE A 677 -44.54 -17.37 2.54
C ILE A 677 -44.96 -16.52 1.32
N THR A 678 -45.96 -15.66 1.49
CA THR A 678 -46.49 -14.80 0.42
C THR A 678 -46.03 -13.34 0.51
N ASP A 679 -45.77 -12.84 1.71
CA ASP A 679 -45.19 -11.52 1.95
C ASP A 679 -43.69 -11.65 2.26
N LEU A 680 -42.87 -11.00 1.44
CA LEU A 680 -41.41 -10.93 1.58
C LEU A 680 -40.92 -9.53 1.98
N SER A 681 -41.81 -8.61 2.37
CA SER A 681 -41.42 -7.31 2.93
C SER A 681 -40.72 -7.41 4.28
N THR A 682 -40.93 -8.53 5.00
CA THR A 682 -40.29 -8.85 6.27
C THR A 682 -40.27 -10.36 6.49
N HIS A 683 -39.45 -10.85 7.42
CA HIS A 683 -39.56 -12.23 7.89
C HIS A 683 -40.97 -12.47 8.46
N PRO A 684 -41.66 -13.58 8.14
CA PRO A 684 -43.08 -13.77 8.47
C PRO A 684 -43.39 -13.77 9.98
N GLN A 685 -42.43 -14.16 10.82
CA GLN A 685 -42.48 -14.13 12.29
C GLN A 685 -43.57 -15.03 12.94
N LEU A 686 -44.31 -15.78 12.14
CA LEU A 686 -45.29 -16.79 12.55
C LEU A 686 -44.64 -18.06 13.13
N ILE A 687 -45.45 -18.91 13.75
CA ILE A 687 -45.10 -20.31 14.05
C ILE A 687 -46.00 -21.18 13.17
N TYR A 688 -45.38 -22.05 12.38
CA TYR A 688 -46.05 -23.02 11.52
C TYR A 688 -46.02 -24.40 12.21
N LYS A 689 -47.04 -25.23 11.97
CA LYS A 689 -47.18 -26.55 12.60
C LYS A 689 -47.24 -27.66 11.55
N GLY A 690 -46.48 -28.73 11.76
CA GLY A 690 -46.62 -29.96 10.97
C GLY A 690 -47.88 -30.75 11.37
N LYS A 691 -48.30 -31.71 10.53
CA LYS A 691 -49.53 -32.51 10.73
C LYS A 691 -49.68 -33.17 12.11
N ASN A 692 -48.57 -33.48 12.79
CA ASN A 692 -48.54 -34.09 14.12
C ASN A 692 -47.71 -33.28 15.14
N ASP A 693 -47.37 -32.02 14.86
CA ASP A 693 -46.51 -31.19 15.69
C ASP A 693 -47.33 -30.15 16.47
N LYS A 694 -47.36 -30.30 17.80
CA LYS A 694 -48.11 -29.41 18.70
C LYS A 694 -47.38 -28.10 18.98
N GLU A 695 -46.05 -28.09 18.96
CA GLU A 695 -45.22 -26.95 19.30
C GLU A 695 -45.00 -26.05 18.08
N GLY A 696 -44.63 -26.65 16.94
CA GLY A 696 -44.34 -25.95 15.70
C GLY A 696 -42.99 -25.24 15.69
N SER A 697 -42.63 -24.68 14.54
CA SER A 697 -41.42 -23.89 14.37
C SER A 697 -41.68 -22.59 13.59
N SER A 698 -40.86 -21.59 13.87
CA SER A 698 -40.87 -20.30 13.17
C SER A 698 -39.83 -20.22 12.04
N ALA A 699 -39.25 -21.35 11.64
CA ALA A 699 -38.25 -21.43 10.59
C ALA A 699 -38.85 -21.02 9.23
N ALA A 700 -38.18 -20.10 8.54
CA ALA A 700 -38.68 -19.49 7.30
C ALA A 700 -37.57 -19.16 6.30
N GLY A 701 -37.88 -19.31 5.01
CA GLY A 701 -36.99 -18.96 3.89
C GLY A 701 -35.90 -19.99 3.64
N ALA A 702 -35.01 -19.68 2.69
CA ALA A 702 -34.00 -20.61 2.18
C ALA A 702 -33.06 -21.12 3.28
N TYR A 703 -32.80 -20.32 4.32
CA TYR A 703 -31.88 -20.65 5.41
C TYR A 703 -32.61 -20.99 6.73
N GLN A 704 -33.93 -21.22 6.66
CA GLN A 704 -34.78 -21.62 7.79
C GLN A 704 -34.58 -20.74 9.05
N VAL A 705 -34.44 -19.43 8.84
CA VAL A 705 -34.19 -18.45 9.90
C VAL A 705 -35.36 -18.45 10.88
N MET A 706 -35.06 -18.36 12.17
CA MET A 706 -36.08 -18.32 13.22
C MET A 706 -36.51 -16.89 13.52
N ARG A 707 -37.79 -16.68 13.88
CA ARG A 707 -38.33 -15.34 14.20
C ARG A 707 -37.55 -14.59 15.28
N TYR A 708 -36.98 -15.31 16.25
CA TYR A 708 -36.20 -14.70 17.32
C TYR A 708 -34.81 -14.29 16.83
N THR A 709 -34.14 -15.12 16.03
CA THR A 709 -32.93 -14.75 15.30
C THR A 709 -33.14 -13.50 14.46
N TRP A 710 -34.26 -13.40 13.73
CA TRP A 710 -34.64 -12.21 12.98
C TRP A 710 -34.78 -10.97 13.87
N TRP A 711 -35.47 -11.06 15.01
CA TRP A 711 -35.57 -9.94 15.96
C TRP A 711 -34.23 -9.46 16.49
N GLU A 712 -33.33 -10.39 16.83
CA GLU A 712 -31.99 -10.02 17.31
C GLU A 712 -31.07 -9.50 16.20
N LEU A 713 -31.31 -9.84 14.92
CA LEU A 713 -30.61 -9.23 13.78
C LEU A 713 -31.14 -7.82 13.51
N ALA A 714 -32.44 -7.61 13.73
CA ALA A 714 -33.12 -6.31 13.69
C ALA A 714 -32.91 -5.45 14.96
N GLY A 715 -31.80 -5.65 15.70
CA GLY A 715 -31.43 -4.84 16.86
C GLY A 715 -32.27 -5.00 18.14
N PHE A 716 -33.24 -5.93 18.19
CA PHE A 716 -34.07 -6.11 19.39
C PHE A 716 -33.49 -7.11 20.40
N GLU A 717 -33.66 -6.82 21.68
CA GLU A 717 -33.36 -7.77 22.75
C GLU A 717 -34.38 -8.92 22.75
N VAL A 718 -33.86 -10.15 22.86
CA VAL A 718 -34.63 -11.38 22.96
C VAL A 718 -34.21 -12.11 24.23
N VAL A 719 -35.19 -12.52 25.03
CA VAL A 719 -34.99 -13.33 26.23
C VAL A 719 -35.93 -14.54 26.17
N LYS A 720 -35.39 -15.74 26.37
CA LYS A 720 -36.15 -17.02 26.31
C LYS A 720 -37.04 -17.13 25.04
N LYS A 721 -36.47 -16.80 23.87
CA LYS A 721 -37.15 -16.78 22.55
C LYS A 721 -38.35 -15.82 22.43
N LYS A 722 -38.45 -14.81 23.30
CA LYS A 722 -39.46 -13.73 23.26
C LYS A 722 -38.78 -12.37 23.05
N LYS A 723 -39.32 -11.54 22.16
CA LYS A 723 -38.93 -10.13 21.95
C LYS A 723 -39.28 -9.31 23.19
N THR A 724 -38.33 -8.60 23.80
CA THR A 724 -38.61 -7.80 25.01
C THR A 724 -39.14 -6.39 24.69
N GLY A 725 -39.02 -5.97 23.43
CA GLY A 725 -39.39 -4.64 22.96
C GLY A 725 -38.26 -3.61 23.01
N LYS A 726 -37.19 -3.86 23.79
CA LYS A 726 -36.00 -2.99 23.78
C LYS A 726 -35.27 -3.11 22.43
N TYR A 727 -34.90 -1.97 21.88
CA TYR A 727 -34.15 -1.83 20.61
C TYR A 727 -32.80 -1.17 20.87
N PHE A 728 -31.80 -1.65 20.16
CA PHE A 728 -30.40 -1.24 20.23
C PHE A 728 -29.90 -1.01 18.81
N GLU A 729 -29.79 0.26 18.39
CA GLU A 729 -29.42 0.62 17.02
C GLU A 729 -28.02 0.10 16.65
N GLU A 730 -27.10 0.05 17.61
CA GLU A 730 -25.76 -0.47 17.44
C GLU A 730 -25.70 -2.00 17.20
N ARG A 731 -26.82 -2.70 17.42
CA ARG A 731 -26.97 -4.16 17.23
C ARG A 731 -27.82 -4.52 16.00
N ASP A 732 -28.32 -3.52 15.28
CA ASP A 732 -29.18 -3.71 14.11
C ASP A 732 -28.33 -4.04 12.86
N LEU A 733 -28.02 -5.32 12.71
CA LEU A 733 -27.24 -5.83 11.58
C LEU A 733 -27.99 -5.74 10.25
N LEU A 734 -29.33 -5.77 10.26
CA LEU A 734 -30.12 -5.55 9.05
C LEU A 734 -29.93 -4.12 8.55
N LYS A 735 -29.96 -3.14 9.45
CA LYS A 735 -29.67 -1.73 9.14
C LYS A 735 -28.19 -1.54 8.75
N LYS A 736 -27.24 -2.14 9.48
CA LYS A 736 -25.80 -2.08 9.16
C LYS A 736 -25.53 -2.54 7.73
N TYR A 737 -26.04 -3.71 7.36
CA TYR A 737 -25.79 -4.36 6.07
C TYR A 737 -26.83 -4.04 4.98
N LYS A 738 -27.70 -3.04 5.23
CA LYS A 738 -28.69 -2.53 4.26
C LYS A 738 -29.59 -3.63 3.70
N ILE A 739 -30.15 -4.44 4.60
CA ILE A 739 -31.08 -5.53 4.30
C ILE A 739 -32.50 -5.02 4.64
N PRO A 740 -33.28 -4.53 3.65
CA PRO A 740 -34.52 -3.81 3.94
C PRO A 740 -35.75 -4.72 4.08
N ASP A 741 -35.64 -5.98 3.64
CA ASP A 741 -36.78 -6.88 3.43
C ASP A 741 -36.36 -8.37 3.64
N TYR A 742 -37.21 -9.30 3.19
CA TYR A 742 -36.98 -10.74 3.23
C TYR A 742 -37.04 -11.38 1.82
N THR A 743 -36.72 -10.61 0.78
CA THR A 743 -36.54 -11.12 -0.60
C THR A 743 -35.37 -12.10 -0.70
N ALA A 744 -35.21 -12.78 -1.84
CA ALA A 744 -34.21 -13.82 -2.00
C ALA A 744 -32.75 -13.33 -1.80
N GLU A 745 -32.37 -12.16 -2.36
CA GLU A 745 -31.06 -11.55 -2.10
C GLU A 745 -30.89 -11.17 -0.61
N SER A 746 -31.95 -10.65 0.03
CA SER A 746 -31.93 -10.33 1.45
C SER A 746 -31.75 -11.58 2.32
N GLN A 747 -32.40 -12.70 1.98
CA GLN A 747 -32.21 -13.97 2.69
C GLN A 747 -30.78 -14.50 2.57
N ASP A 748 -30.17 -14.40 1.38
CA ASP A 748 -28.74 -14.74 1.21
C ASP A 748 -27.85 -13.85 2.09
N LYS A 749 -28.11 -12.55 2.13
CA LYS A 749 -27.39 -11.58 2.99
C LYS A 749 -27.61 -11.84 4.49
N ILE A 750 -28.82 -12.23 4.90
CA ILE A 750 -29.16 -12.61 6.28
C ILE A 750 -28.36 -13.84 6.70
N CYS A 751 -28.15 -14.81 5.81
CA CYS A 751 -27.31 -15.97 6.08
C CYS A 751 -25.87 -15.56 6.44
N ILE A 752 -25.27 -14.63 5.68
CA ILE A 752 -23.92 -14.11 5.97
C ILE A 752 -23.87 -13.33 7.29
N ALA A 753 -24.85 -12.45 7.54
CA ALA A 753 -24.97 -11.71 8.80
C ALA A 753 -25.10 -12.65 10.01
N LEU A 754 -25.87 -13.73 9.85
CA LEU A 754 -26.08 -14.76 10.87
C LEU A 754 -24.79 -15.52 11.18
N MET A 755 -24.03 -15.91 10.16
CA MET A 755 -22.71 -16.55 10.33
C MET A 755 -21.77 -15.64 11.12
N GLN A 756 -21.58 -14.38 10.72
CA GLN A 756 -20.73 -13.43 11.45
C GLN A 756 -21.16 -13.29 12.91
N LYS A 757 -22.46 -13.10 13.15
CA LYS A 757 -22.99 -12.79 14.48
C LYS A 757 -22.90 -13.96 15.46
N GLN A 758 -23.25 -15.17 15.02
CA GLN A 758 -23.28 -16.32 15.93
C GLN A 758 -21.95 -17.04 16.02
N ARG A 759 -21.11 -17.00 14.97
CA ARG A 759 -19.80 -17.67 14.91
C ARG A 759 -18.79 -16.84 14.11
N GLU A 760 -18.16 -15.88 14.78
CA GLU A 760 -17.21 -14.93 14.18
C GLU A 760 -16.12 -15.59 13.31
N ASN A 761 -15.67 -16.80 13.67
CA ASN A 761 -14.66 -17.56 12.92
C ASN A 761 -15.19 -18.46 11.79
N LEU A 762 -16.51 -18.63 11.63
CA LEU A 762 -17.09 -19.52 10.61
C LEU A 762 -16.70 -19.09 9.20
N LEU A 763 -16.91 -17.81 8.86
CA LEU A 763 -16.56 -17.29 7.54
C LEU A 763 -15.04 -17.29 7.31
N ASN A 764 -14.23 -17.07 8.35
CA ASN A 764 -12.77 -17.21 8.26
C ASN A 764 -12.35 -18.65 7.90
N LYS A 765 -12.98 -19.67 8.51
CA LYS A 765 -12.73 -21.08 8.17
C LYS A 765 -13.18 -21.40 6.73
N ILE A 766 -14.35 -20.92 6.29
CA ILE A 766 -14.82 -21.11 4.91
C ILE A 766 -13.88 -20.45 3.90
N ILE A 767 -13.47 -19.20 4.15
CA ILE A 767 -12.50 -18.47 3.33
C ILE A 767 -11.14 -19.16 3.32
N ALA A 768 -10.72 -19.78 4.43
CA ALA A 768 -9.51 -20.59 4.52
C ALA A 768 -9.64 -22.03 3.93
N ASN A 769 -10.79 -22.38 3.35
CA ASN A 769 -11.12 -23.73 2.86
C ASN A 769 -11.10 -24.85 3.94
N LYS A 770 -11.26 -24.49 5.21
CA LYS A 770 -11.37 -25.40 6.35
C LYS A 770 -12.81 -25.89 6.51
N ILE A 771 -13.39 -26.46 5.45
CA ILE A 771 -14.84 -26.71 5.36
C ILE A 771 -15.34 -27.74 6.36
N ARG A 772 -14.57 -28.80 6.63
CA ARG A 772 -14.90 -29.78 7.66
C ARG A 772 -14.96 -29.15 9.06
N GLU A 773 -13.98 -28.30 9.40
CA GLU A 773 -13.97 -27.54 10.66
C GLU A 773 -15.14 -26.55 10.72
N ALA A 774 -15.42 -25.83 9.63
CA ALA A 774 -16.53 -24.89 9.51
C ALA A 774 -17.90 -25.54 9.76
N ILE A 775 -18.11 -26.77 9.26
CA ILE A 775 -19.33 -27.54 9.51
C ILE A 775 -19.39 -27.99 10.97
N GLN A 776 -18.42 -28.80 11.40
CA GLN A 776 -18.48 -29.54 12.67
C GLN A 776 -18.24 -28.69 13.92
N GLN A 777 -17.49 -27.59 13.81
CA GLN A 777 -17.11 -26.76 14.96
C GLN A 777 -17.90 -25.45 15.04
N ASP A 778 -18.70 -25.09 14.04
CA ASP A 778 -19.37 -23.78 13.97
C ASP A 778 -20.79 -23.85 13.40
N ALA A 779 -20.94 -24.24 12.14
CA ALA A 779 -22.23 -24.14 11.45
C ALA A 779 -23.30 -25.11 12.00
N CYS A 780 -22.91 -26.27 12.56
CA CYS A 780 -23.82 -27.19 13.24
C CYS A 780 -24.49 -26.61 14.51
N TYR A 781 -23.97 -25.50 15.06
CA TYR A 781 -24.57 -24.75 16.18
C TYR A 781 -25.50 -23.62 15.73
N ILE A 782 -25.67 -23.43 14.42
CA ILE A 782 -26.62 -22.48 13.80
C ILE A 782 -27.75 -23.26 13.12
N TRP A 783 -27.40 -24.33 12.39
CA TRP A 783 -28.32 -25.13 11.59
C TRP A 783 -28.35 -26.59 12.02
N ALA A 784 -29.54 -27.06 12.42
CA ALA A 784 -29.72 -28.42 12.89
C ALA A 784 -29.52 -29.49 11.81
N SER A 785 -29.61 -29.12 10.52
CA SER A 785 -29.35 -30.03 9.40
C SER A 785 -27.88 -30.37 9.19
N LEU A 786 -26.95 -29.64 9.82
CA LEU A 786 -25.51 -29.85 9.71
C LEU A 786 -24.99 -30.70 10.88
N PRO A 787 -24.05 -31.62 10.63
CA PRO A 787 -23.59 -32.56 11.65
C PRO A 787 -22.46 -31.97 12.49
N GLU A 788 -22.46 -32.27 13.80
CA GLU A 788 -21.29 -32.05 14.68
C GLU A 788 -20.31 -33.22 14.54
N ASN A 789 -20.82 -34.45 14.39
CA ASN A 789 -20.02 -35.65 14.09
C ASN A 789 -20.18 -36.07 12.62
N GLU A 790 -20.18 -37.38 12.30
CA GLU A 790 -20.34 -37.84 10.90
C GLU A 790 -21.81 -37.85 10.43
N THR A 791 -22.79 -37.96 11.33
CA THR A 791 -24.23 -38.14 10.97
C THR A 791 -25.24 -37.45 11.90
N GLU A 792 -24.83 -36.94 13.05
CA GLU A 792 -25.72 -36.36 14.07
C GLU A 792 -25.49 -34.86 14.25
N SER A 793 -26.60 -34.15 14.46
CA SER A 793 -26.66 -32.72 14.76
C SER A 793 -26.12 -32.40 16.16
N HIS A 794 -25.73 -31.14 16.40
CA HIS A 794 -25.51 -30.62 17.75
C HIS A 794 -26.80 -30.66 18.61
N TYR A 795 -27.97 -30.51 17.97
CA TYR A 795 -29.24 -30.37 18.68
C TYR A 795 -29.85 -31.72 19.07
N TYR A 796 -30.59 -31.69 20.18
CA TYR A 796 -31.33 -32.83 20.73
C TYR A 796 -32.84 -32.62 20.55
N TYR A 797 -33.54 -33.69 20.21
CA TYR A 797 -35.00 -33.77 20.17
C TYR A 797 -35.45 -35.00 20.96
N ASN A 798 -36.38 -34.82 21.91
CA ASN A 798 -36.87 -35.88 22.82
C ASN A 798 -35.73 -36.69 23.48
N GLY A 799 -34.67 -36.01 23.93
CA GLY A 799 -33.53 -36.62 24.64
C GLY A 799 -32.51 -37.35 23.76
N LYS A 800 -32.68 -37.38 22.43
CA LYS A 800 -31.72 -37.97 21.48
C LYS A 800 -31.17 -36.91 20.53
N ARG A 801 -29.93 -37.07 20.06
CA ARG A 801 -29.36 -36.20 19.02
C ARG A 801 -30.18 -36.31 17.75
N GLN A 802 -30.41 -35.20 17.07
CA GLN A 802 -31.16 -35.19 15.80
C GLN A 802 -30.29 -35.75 14.67
N PRO A 803 -30.84 -36.54 13.74
CA PRO A 803 -30.11 -36.94 12.54
C PRO A 803 -29.86 -35.71 11.65
N ALA A 804 -28.62 -35.57 11.18
CA ALA A 804 -28.19 -34.50 10.31
C ALA A 804 -27.92 -35.02 8.88
N THR A 805 -27.53 -34.12 7.97
CA THR A 805 -26.89 -34.51 6.71
C THR A 805 -25.54 -35.16 7.02
N PRO A 806 -25.22 -36.35 6.46
CA PRO A 806 -23.91 -36.94 6.68
C PRO A 806 -22.78 -36.02 6.21
N LEU A 807 -21.71 -35.91 6.98
CA LEU A 807 -20.63 -34.95 6.74
C LEU A 807 -19.96 -35.13 5.39
N ASN A 808 -19.75 -36.37 4.94
CA ASN A 808 -19.20 -36.64 3.61
C ASN A 808 -20.13 -36.12 2.50
N ALA A 809 -21.46 -36.24 2.62
CA ALA A 809 -22.40 -35.69 1.65
C ALA A 809 -22.38 -34.14 1.64
N CYS A 810 -22.24 -33.49 2.81
CA CYS A 810 -22.01 -32.05 2.88
C CYS A 810 -20.74 -31.63 2.11
N ILE A 811 -19.63 -32.36 2.29
CA ILE A 811 -18.37 -32.07 1.59
C ILE A 811 -18.48 -32.34 0.08
N GLU A 812 -19.17 -33.40 -0.34
CA GLU A 812 -19.43 -33.71 -1.76
C GLU A 812 -20.25 -32.61 -2.44
N HIS A 813 -21.38 -32.21 -1.85
CA HIS A 813 -22.20 -31.11 -2.38
C HIS A 813 -21.47 -29.77 -2.36
N TYR A 814 -20.70 -29.49 -1.31
CA TYR A 814 -19.85 -28.30 -1.26
C TYR A 814 -18.87 -28.25 -2.43
N ASN A 815 -18.14 -29.35 -2.69
CA ASN A 815 -17.15 -29.41 -3.75
C ASN A 815 -17.80 -29.26 -5.13
N GLN A 816 -18.95 -29.91 -5.35
CA GLN A 816 -19.73 -29.75 -6.58
C GLN A 816 -20.13 -28.29 -6.80
N PHE A 817 -20.72 -27.64 -5.79
CA PHE A 817 -21.14 -26.25 -5.92
C PHE A 817 -19.96 -25.29 -6.03
N LEU A 818 -18.82 -25.56 -5.38
CA LEU A 818 -17.60 -24.76 -5.54
C LEU A 818 -17.10 -24.80 -6.99
N GLU A 819 -17.11 -25.97 -7.64
CA GLU A 819 -16.79 -26.08 -9.06
C GLU A 819 -17.75 -25.27 -9.95
N GLU A 820 -19.05 -25.27 -9.64
CA GLU A 820 -20.06 -24.51 -10.38
C GLU A 820 -19.88 -22.99 -10.18
N GLU A 821 -19.71 -22.52 -8.94
CA GLU A 821 -19.43 -21.11 -8.61
C GLU A 821 -18.14 -20.62 -9.28
N LEU A 822 -17.08 -21.44 -9.30
CA LEU A 822 -15.82 -21.10 -9.99
C LEU A 822 -16.01 -20.92 -11.51
N LYS A 823 -16.92 -21.68 -12.12
CA LYS A 823 -17.35 -21.59 -13.52
C LYS A 823 -18.34 -20.43 -13.78
N GLY A 824 -18.82 -19.74 -12.74
CA GLY A 824 -19.81 -18.67 -12.83
C GLY A 824 -21.28 -19.14 -12.83
N ASN A 825 -21.52 -20.42 -12.55
CA ASN A 825 -22.86 -21.02 -12.48
C ASN A 825 -23.35 -21.02 -11.03
N SER A 826 -24.36 -20.20 -10.72
CA SER A 826 -24.81 -20.00 -9.34
C SER A 826 -26.32 -20.03 -9.19
N ASN A 827 -26.82 -20.81 -8.22
CA ASN A 827 -28.23 -20.92 -7.85
C ASN A 827 -28.55 -20.06 -6.61
N LEU A 828 -28.01 -18.83 -6.59
CA LEU A 828 -28.15 -17.82 -5.54
C LEU A 828 -28.58 -16.47 -6.13
N HIS A 829 -29.21 -15.62 -5.31
CA HIS A 829 -29.50 -14.22 -5.68
C HIS A 829 -28.47 -13.24 -5.13
N LEU A 830 -27.64 -13.69 -4.19
CA LEU A 830 -26.43 -13.01 -3.75
C LEU A 830 -25.58 -12.63 -4.96
N LYS A 831 -25.14 -11.38 -5.03
CA LYS A 831 -24.29 -10.85 -6.12
C LYS A 831 -22.81 -11.11 -5.84
N GLU A 832 -21.99 -11.16 -6.87
CA GLU A 832 -20.52 -11.08 -6.70
C GLU A 832 -20.13 -9.72 -6.11
N GLY A 833 -19.04 -9.68 -5.34
CA GLY A 833 -18.58 -8.52 -4.57
C GLY A 833 -19.17 -8.40 -3.17
N PHE A 834 -20.13 -9.27 -2.79
CA PHE A 834 -20.93 -9.12 -1.57
C PHE A 834 -20.11 -9.10 -0.28
N LEU A 835 -18.95 -9.78 -0.20
CA LEU A 835 -18.19 -9.83 1.06
C LEU A 835 -17.68 -8.46 1.52
N LYS A 836 -17.58 -7.49 0.59
CA LYS A 836 -17.31 -6.08 0.90
C LYS A 836 -18.44 -5.39 1.66
N ASP A 837 -19.70 -5.78 1.44
CA ASP A 837 -20.85 -5.22 2.17
C ASP A 837 -20.85 -5.65 3.65
N PHE A 838 -20.12 -6.71 4.00
CA PHE A 838 -20.01 -7.29 5.35
C PHE A 838 -18.69 -6.97 6.07
N ASP A 839 -17.90 -6.03 5.53
CA ASP A 839 -16.54 -5.70 6.01
C ASP A 839 -15.53 -6.88 5.93
N ILE A 840 -15.83 -7.92 5.16
CA ILE A 840 -15.00 -9.14 5.07
C ILE A 840 -13.93 -8.97 3.98
N LYS A 841 -12.65 -8.95 4.40
CA LYS A 841 -11.52 -8.96 3.47
C LYS A 841 -11.47 -10.30 2.72
N CYS A 842 -11.69 -10.21 1.41
CA CYS A 842 -11.97 -11.35 0.55
C CYS A 842 -10.99 -11.34 -0.63
N CYS A 843 -9.96 -12.19 -0.52
CA CYS A 843 -8.66 -12.01 -1.19
C CYS A 843 -7.98 -10.69 -0.83
N ASN A 844 -6.67 -10.65 -0.99
CA ASN A 844 -5.87 -9.45 -0.75
C ASN A 844 -5.93 -8.53 -2.00
N ASN A 845 -7.15 -8.16 -2.39
CA ASN A 845 -7.44 -7.13 -3.40
C ASN A 845 -7.52 -5.74 -2.74
N SER A 846 -6.51 -5.45 -1.91
CA SER A 846 -6.20 -4.14 -1.37
C SER A 846 -4.69 -4.02 -1.32
N ASN A 847 -4.16 -2.85 -1.72
CA ASN A 847 -2.74 -2.49 -1.63
C ASN A 847 -2.28 -2.39 -0.16
N GLU A 848 -2.16 -3.53 0.50
CA GLU A 848 -1.33 -3.78 1.66
C GLU A 848 -0.58 -5.06 1.31
N SER A 849 0.75 -5.01 1.29
CA SER A 849 1.55 -6.23 1.20
C SER A 849 1.09 -7.15 2.32
N SER A 850 0.49 -8.29 2.03
CA SER A 850 0.35 -9.33 3.03
C SER A 850 1.66 -10.12 3.01
N GLY A 851 2.67 -9.66 3.76
CA GLY A 851 3.88 -10.44 3.98
C GLY A 851 3.52 -11.78 4.60
N VAL A 852 3.37 -12.83 3.76
CA VAL A 852 3.03 -14.18 4.21
C VAL A 852 4.16 -14.61 5.13
N CYS A 853 3.81 -14.79 6.40
CA CYS A 853 4.82 -14.96 7.41
C CYS A 853 5.41 -16.37 7.34
N PRO A 854 6.72 -16.51 7.08
CA PRO A 854 7.32 -17.79 6.70
C PRO A 854 7.04 -18.86 7.74
N GLU A 855 6.88 -20.11 7.28
CA GLU A 855 6.59 -21.29 8.11
C GLU A 855 7.52 -21.37 9.34
N ASP A 856 8.82 -21.14 9.12
CA ASP A 856 9.90 -21.19 10.10
C ASP A 856 9.92 -20.03 11.13
N ARG A 857 8.95 -19.11 11.05
CA ARG A 857 8.81 -17.93 11.92
C ARG A 857 10.02 -16.96 11.89
N SER A 858 10.87 -17.00 10.86
CA SER A 858 12.11 -16.20 10.79
C SER A 858 11.88 -14.69 10.94
N GLN A 859 11.10 -14.09 10.03
CA GLN A 859 10.58 -12.72 10.14
C GLN A 859 9.51 -12.49 9.06
N CYS A 860 8.51 -11.67 9.34
CA CYS A 860 7.83 -10.88 8.31
C CYS A 860 7.55 -9.48 8.86
N PHE A 861 7.22 -8.52 7.99
CA PHE A 861 7.13 -7.11 8.34
C PHE A 861 5.68 -6.62 8.56
N GLU A 862 4.76 -7.56 8.80
CA GLU A 862 3.36 -7.26 9.11
C GLU A 862 3.14 -6.97 10.60
N TYR A 863 2.12 -6.15 10.86
CA TYR A 863 1.81 -5.59 12.17
C TYR A 863 0.48 -6.17 12.68
N SER A 864 0.47 -6.64 13.91
CA SER A 864 -0.76 -6.98 14.66
C SER A 864 -1.05 -5.94 15.73
N ASP A 865 -2.31 -5.88 16.17
CA ASP A 865 -2.62 -5.27 17.46
C ASP A 865 -2.34 -6.27 18.59
N VAL A 866 -2.07 -5.73 19.78
CA VAL A 866 -1.74 -6.51 20.98
C VAL A 866 -2.96 -7.22 21.59
N VAL A 867 -4.15 -6.67 21.37
CA VAL A 867 -5.46 -7.26 21.69
C VAL A 867 -6.42 -6.95 20.54
N SER A 868 -7.51 -7.70 20.43
CA SER A 868 -8.59 -7.39 19.48
C SER A 868 -9.23 -6.04 19.79
N ASN A 869 -9.42 -5.19 18.78
CA ASN A 869 -10.02 -3.85 18.88
C ASN A 869 -9.39 -3.00 20.02
N PRO A 870 -8.08 -2.73 19.96
CA PRO A 870 -7.37 -2.09 21.06
C PRO A 870 -7.92 -0.68 21.29
N ARG A 871 -8.02 -0.31 22.57
CA ARG A 871 -8.46 1.02 23.02
C ARG A 871 -7.40 1.60 23.94
N LEU A 872 -7.18 2.91 23.85
CA LEU A 872 -6.30 3.60 24.78
C LEU A 872 -6.87 3.53 26.20
N ASN A 873 -5.99 3.40 27.18
CA ASN A 873 -6.37 3.54 28.58
C ASN A 873 -6.94 4.95 28.84
N ASN A 874 -8.07 5.00 29.54
CA ASN A 874 -8.83 6.22 29.85
C ASN A 874 -8.95 6.50 31.35
N GLN A 875 -7.96 6.10 32.16
CA GLN A 875 -7.87 6.49 33.57
C GLN A 875 -7.70 8.02 33.74
N SER A 876 -7.10 8.67 32.75
CA SER A 876 -6.88 10.12 32.73
C SER A 876 -8.00 10.88 32.00
N ASP A 877 -8.19 12.12 32.43
CA ASP A 877 -8.93 13.21 31.75
C ASP A 877 -8.53 13.45 30.28
N ASN A 878 -7.33 13.03 29.91
CA ASN A 878 -6.79 13.08 28.56
C ASN A 878 -6.00 11.79 28.29
N VAL A 879 -6.48 10.93 27.39
CA VAL A 879 -5.84 9.64 27.07
C VAL A 879 -4.42 9.80 26.52
N ASN A 880 -4.09 10.96 25.94
CA ASN A 880 -2.76 11.26 25.44
C ASN A 880 -1.71 11.43 26.56
N LYS A 881 -2.12 11.43 27.84
CA LYS A 881 -1.21 11.27 28.99
C LYS A 881 -0.71 9.83 29.16
N ASN A 882 -1.31 8.86 28.45
CA ASN A 882 -1.04 7.42 28.56
C ASN A 882 -0.39 6.86 27.28
N ARG A 883 0.10 7.75 26.42
CA ARG A 883 0.74 7.47 25.13
C ARG A 883 2.15 8.01 25.09
N TRP A 884 3.02 7.38 24.31
CA TRP A 884 4.41 7.75 24.18
C TRP A 884 4.57 9.23 23.78
N HIS A 885 5.17 10.01 24.69
CA HIS A 885 5.54 11.41 24.48
C HIS A 885 4.44 12.38 23.96
N ARG A 886 3.14 12.04 24.06
CA ARG A 886 2.05 12.92 23.58
C ARG A 886 1.72 14.06 24.54
N THR A 887 1.31 13.77 25.78
CA THR A 887 0.98 14.78 26.81
C THR A 887 1.77 14.53 28.09
N LYS A 888 2.33 15.57 28.72
CA LYS A 888 2.95 15.46 30.05
C LYS A 888 1.94 15.12 31.15
N ARG A 889 2.33 14.24 32.06
CA ARG A 889 1.73 14.06 33.39
C ARG A 889 2.43 14.99 34.39
N TYR A 890 1.69 15.49 35.38
CA TYR A 890 2.21 16.32 36.49
C TYR A 890 1.73 15.72 37.81
N ASN A 891 2.62 15.68 38.81
CA ASN A 891 2.31 15.27 40.17
C ASN A 891 3.33 15.89 41.15
N ASN A 892 3.15 15.70 42.45
CA ASN A 892 4.00 16.32 43.48
C ASN A 892 5.48 15.90 43.39
N THR A 893 5.79 14.70 42.88
CA THR A 893 7.17 14.23 42.70
C THR A 893 7.80 14.70 41.39
N HIS A 894 6.99 15.14 40.42
CA HIS A 894 7.43 15.61 39.10
C HIS A 894 6.75 16.96 38.76
N PRO A 895 7.10 18.05 39.47
CA PRO A 895 6.49 19.38 39.25
C PRO A 895 6.75 19.94 37.84
N ASN A 896 7.89 19.60 37.23
CA ASN A 896 8.23 19.99 35.85
C ASN A 896 7.54 19.13 34.77
N GLY A 897 6.76 18.13 35.22
CA GLY A 897 6.04 17.15 34.41
C GLY A 897 6.94 16.15 33.68
N TYR A 898 6.42 14.94 33.48
CA TYR A 898 7.09 13.83 32.82
C TYR A 898 6.24 13.27 31.68
N TYR A 899 6.88 12.64 30.70
CA TYR A 899 6.21 11.94 29.62
C TYR A 899 6.09 10.45 29.91
N HIS A 900 5.08 9.82 29.32
CA HIS A 900 4.86 8.39 29.43
C HIS A 900 5.81 7.61 28.52
N THR A 901 6.37 6.50 29.01
CA THR A 901 7.46 5.76 28.33
C THR A 901 7.01 4.67 27.35
N GLY A 902 5.69 4.51 27.21
CA GLY A 902 5.05 3.58 26.29
C GLY A 902 3.62 4.02 25.98
N THR A 903 2.78 3.11 25.48
CA THR A 903 1.35 3.32 25.30
C THR A 903 0.56 2.26 26.07
N ASP A 904 -0.39 2.72 26.90
CA ASP A 904 -1.25 1.87 27.71
C ASP A 904 -2.51 1.47 26.93
N ILE A 905 -2.64 0.17 26.61
CA ILE A 905 -3.80 -0.39 25.91
C ILE A 905 -4.75 -1.03 26.92
N LEU A 906 -5.98 -0.53 27.02
CA LEU A 906 -7.01 -0.99 27.95
C LEU A 906 -7.33 -2.47 27.72
N ALA A 907 -7.18 -3.29 28.76
CA ALA A 907 -7.42 -4.73 28.73
C ALA A 907 -7.71 -5.25 30.14
N SER A 908 -8.82 -5.97 30.33
CA SER A 908 -9.12 -6.68 31.58
C SER A 908 -8.09 -7.77 31.86
N SER A 909 -7.83 -8.10 33.13
CA SER A 909 -7.02 -9.30 33.48
C SER A 909 -7.55 -10.54 32.74
N GLY A 910 -6.63 -11.35 32.22
CA GLY A 910 -6.96 -12.57 31.47
C GLY A 910 -7.23 -12.38 29.97
N THR A 911 -7.11 -11.17 29.43
CA THR A 911 -7.25 -10.97 27.97
C THR A 911 -6.00 -11.50 27.26
N THR A 912 -6.17 -12.34 26.24
CA THR A 912 -5.05 -12.84 25.43
C THR A 912 -4.23 -11.70 24.85
N VAL A 913 -2.91 -11.72 25.10
CA VAL A 913 -1.93 -10.77 24.56
C VAL A 913 -1.27 -11.39 23.36
N SER A 914 -1.33 -10.71 22.21
CA SER A 914 -0.69 -11.14 20.96
C SER A 914 0.59 -10.34 20.67
N SER A 915 1.55 -10.99 20.02
CA SER A 915 2.75 -10.30 19.52
C SER A 915 2.39 -9.29 18.43
N ILE A 916 2.94 -8.08 18.51
CA ILE A 916 2.72 -7.00 17.53
C ILE A 916 3.52 -7.26 16.26
N LEU A 917 4.73 -7.81 16.41
CA LEU A 917 5.67 -8.12 15.32
C LEU A 917 6.10 -9.59 15.38
N CYS A 918 6.62 -10.09 14.28
CA CYS A 918 7.36 -11.36 14.28
C CYS A 918 8.73 -11.14 14.90
N GLY A 919 9.26 -12.13 15.58
CA GLY A 919 10.58 -12.02 16.17
C GLY A 919 10.94 -13.18 17.07
N THR A 920 12.00 -12.98 17.85
CA THR A 920 12.48 -13.92 18.85
C THR A 920 12.27 -13.31 20.23
N VAL A 921 11.69 -14.08 21.16
CA VAL A 921 11.56 -13.68 22.56
C VAL A 921 12.95 -13.50 23.16
N TYR A 922 13.35 -12.24 23.34
CA TYR A 922 14.69 -11.85 23.75
C TYR A 922 14.89 -11.97 25.26
N ASP A 923 13.87 -11.57 26.03
CA ASP A 923 13.89 -11.65 27.49
C ASP A 923 12.46 -11.67 28.04
N LEU A 924 12.28 -12.13 29.28
CA LEU A 924 10.97 -12.15 29.95
C LEU A 924 11.11 -12.21 31.47
N VAL A 925 10.09 -11.74 32.17
CA VAL A 925 9.89 -11.95 33.61
C VAL A 925 8.52 -12.59 33.80
N LYS A 926 8.46 -13.67 34.58
CA LYS A 926 7.24 -14.43 34.86
C LYS A 926 7.13 -14.89 36.33
N THR A 927 7.75 -14.12 37.23
CA THR A 927 7.89 -14.46 38.66
C THR A 927 6.83 -13.82 39.56
N PHE A 928 6.02 -12.90 39.04
CA PHE A 928 4.95 -12.26 39.78
C PHE A 928 3.69 -13.11 39.70
N THR A 929 3.02 -13.31 40.83
CA THR A 929 1.64 -13.81 40.84
C THR A 929 0.66 -12.73 40.38
N ALA A 930 -0.54 -13.12 39.92
CA ALA A 930 -1.54 -12.18 39.42
C ALA A 930 -1.91 -11.14 40.51
N ASN A 931 -1.89 -9.85 40.14
CA ASN A 931 -2.03 -8.72 41.07
C ASN A 931 -1.00 -8.65 42.22
N GLU A 932 0.20 -9.21 42.06
CA GLU A 932 1.32 -8.98 43.00
C GLU A 932 1.91 -7.57 42.81
N TYR A 933 1.86 -6.77 43.88
CA TYR A 933 2.43 -5.42 43.88
C TYR A 933 3.92 -5.40 44.18
N ARG A 934 4.65 -4.58 43.42
CA ARG A 934 6.01 -4.17 43.76
C ARG A 934 6.28 -2.79 43.17
N GLU A 935 6.71 -1.87 44.03
CA GLU A 935 7.06 -0.52 43.61
C GLU A 935 8.19 -0.55 42.56
N ASN A 936 8.16 0.39 41.61
CA ASN A 936 9.14 0.52 40.53
C ASN A 936 9.35 -0.73 39.64
N SER A 937 8.43 -1.71 39.68
CA SER A 937 8.45 -2.91 38.83
C SER A 937 7.43 -2.82 37.68
N LEU A 938 7.79 -3.34 36.51
CA LEU A 938 6.87 -3.55 35.38
C LEU A 938 6.06 -4.85 35.49
N GLY A 939 6.22 -5.62 36.58
CA GLY A 939 5.55 -6.90 36.78
C GLY A 939 6.12 -8.00 35.89
N ASN A 940 5.26 -8.95 35.50
CA ASN A 940 5.61 -9.90 34.44
C ASN A 940 5.64 -9.18 33.09
N TYR A 941 6.62 -9.51 32.26
CA TYR A 941 6.74 -8.96 30.93
C TYR A 941 7.35 -9.94 29.93
N VAL A 942 7.15 -9.65 28.64
CA VAL A 942 7.88 -10.26 27.52
C VAL A 942 8.57 -9.16 26.73
N ILE A 943 9.82 -9.36 26.32
CA ILE A 943 10.53 -8.54 25.33
C ILE A 943 10.74 -9.40 24.08
N ILE A 944 10.25 -8.92 22.94
CA ILE A 944 10.41 -9.57 21.64
C ILE A 944 11.37 -8.72 20.80
N LYS A 945 12.48 -9.32 20.36
CA LYS A 945 13.37 -8.75 19.36
C LYS A 945 12.84 -9.09 17.97
N SER A 946 12.54 -8.06 17.21
CA SER A 946 11.94 -8.11 15.88
C SER A 946 12.78 -7.29 14.90
N LYS A 947 12.49 -7.45 13.61
CA LYS A 947 12.85 -6.46 12.59
C LYS A 947 11.65 -5.59 12.23
N ASP A 948 11.88 -4.28 12.10
CA ASP A 948 10.89 -3.36 11.52
C ASP A 948 10.88 -3.43 9.98
N LYS A 949 10.02 -2.63 9.33
CA LYS A 949 9.93 -2.55 7.85
C LYS A 949 11.21 -2.07 7.14
N ASN A 950 12.17 -1.51 7.87
CA ASN A 950 13.48 -1.06 7.35
C ASN A 950 14.57 -2.12 7.55
N GLY A 951 14.28 -3.20 8.30
CA GLY A 951 15.25 -4.22 8.67
C GLY A 951 16.05 -3.90 9.94
N ASP A 952 15.67 -2.84 10.67
CA ASP A 952 16.32 -2.43 11.91
C ASP A 952 15.86 -3.27 13.10
N ASP A 953 16.74 -3.47 14.08
CA ASP A 953 16.38 -4.17 15.32
C ASP A 953 15.42 -3.32 16.14
N VAL A 954 14.23 -3.88 16.44
CA VAL A 954 13.28 -3.28 17.37
C VAL A 954 12.94 -4.28 18.49
N TYR A 955 12.89 -3.76 19.71
CA TYR A 955 12.55 -4.50 20.91
C TYR A 955 11.20 -3.99 21.41
N ILE A 956 10.17 -4.85 21.34
CA ILE A 956 8.83 -4.54 21.85
C ILE A 956 8.65 -5.23 23.20
N LYS A 957 8.23 -4.47 24.22
CA LYS A 957 8.00 -4.97 25.58
C LYS A 957 6.53 -4.89 25.96
N TYR A 958 6.01 -5.99 26.49
CA TYR A 958 4.63 -6.19 26.92
C TYR A 958 4.63 -6.37 28.44
N CYS A 959 4.08 -5.43 29.22
CA CYS A 959 4.21 -5.41 30.68
C CYS A 959 2.90 -5.67 31.43
N HIS A 960 3.00 -5.76 32.76
CA HIS A 960 1.89 -5.96 33.71
C HIS A 960 1.09 -7.26 33.50
N LEU A 961 1.70 -8.27 32.88
CA LEU A 961 1.01 -9.51 32.52
C LEU A 961 0.62 -10.32 33.75
N ASP A 962 -0.54 -10.99 33.74
CA ASP A 962 -0.87 -11.99 34.78
C ASP A 962 -0.28 -13.37 34.39
N GLU A 963 -0.07 -13.64 33.10
CA GLU A 963 0.56 -14.88 32.59
C GLU A 963 1.53 -14.58 31.43
N VAL A 964 2.65 -15.31 31.36
CA VAL A 964 3.57 -15.36 30.21
C VAL A 964 3.61 -16.78 29.66
N SER A 965 3.13 -16.98 28.43
CA SER A 965 2.96 -18.31 27.80
C SER A 965 4.08 -18.67 26.80
N VAL A 966 5.15 -17.87 26.75
CA VAL A 966 6.33 -18.09 25.90
C VAL A 966 7.63 -18.27 26.70
N VAL A 967 8.66 -18.79 26.05
CA VAL A 967 10.01 -18.97 26.63
C VAL A 967 11.07 -18.15 25.90
N LYS A 968 12.18 -17.86 26.57
CA LYS A 968 13.34 -17.14 26.00
C LYS A 968 13.89 -17.89 24.78
N ASN A 969 14.28 -17.15 23.75
CA ASN A 969 14.68 -17.61 22.42
C ASN A 969 13.58 -18.26 21.56
N GLN A 970 12.32 -18.31 21.99
CA GLN A 970 11.22 -18.77 21.15
C GLN A 970 10.95 -17.82 19.98
N LYS A 971 10.82 -18.33 18.75
CA LYS A 971 10.32 -17.56 17.62
C LYS A 971 8.78 -17.47 17.65
N VAL A 972 8.25 -16.27 17.44
CA VAL A 972 6.82 -15.96 17.40
C VAL A 972 6.46 -15.16 16.15
N LYS A 973 5.28 -15.40 15.58
CA LYS A 973 4.70 -14.60 14.50
C LYS A 973 3.91 -13.43 15.10
N HIS A 974 3.74 -12.34 14.34
CA HIS A 974 2.76 -11.31 14.69
C HIS A 974 1.37 -11.98 14.80
N GLY A 975 0.60 -11.61 15.82
CA GLY A 975 -0.67 -12.25 16.16
C GLY A 975 -0.57 -13.48 17.06
N ASP A 976 0.58 -14.18 17.15
CA ASP A 976 0.75 -15.30 18.08
C ASP A 976 0.48 -14.85 19.53
N ALA A 977 -0.24 -15.66 20.31
CA ALA A 977 -0.44 -15.41 21.73
C ALA A 977 0.89 -15.56 22.50
N ILE A 978 1.19 -14.59 23.37
CA ILE A 978 2.44 -14.51 24.15
C ILE A 978 2.22 -14.43 25.67
N GLY A 979 0.98 -14.22 26.11
CA GLY A 979 0.60 -14.19 27.52
C GLY A 979 -0.85 -13.77 27.73
N GLN A 980 -1.18 -13.42 28.97
CA GLN A 980 -2.46 -12.81 29.34
C GLN A 980 -2.22 -11.48 30.03
N SER A 981 -3.02 -10.46 29.69
CA SER A 981 -2.97 -9.13 30.30
C SER A 981 -3.33 -9.22 31.77
N GLY A 982 -2.86 -8.26 32.56
CA GLY A 982 -2.99 -8.38 33.99
C GLY A 982 -2.85 -7.08 34.77
N SER A 983 -2.35 -7.23 35.98
CA SER A 983 -2.13 -6.11 36.91
C SER A 983 -0.91 -6.39 37.78
N THR A 984 0.23 -6.80 37.22
CA THR A 984 1.43 -7.12 38.03
C THR A 984 2.43 -5.96 38.15
N GLY A 985 3.20 -5.93 39.24
CA GLY A 985 4.20 -4.89 39.52
C GLY A 985 3.55 -3.59 40.03
N ASN A 986 4.00 -2.44 39.54
CA ASN A 986 3.48 -1.14 39.97
C ASN A 986 2.03 -0.87 39.51
N ALA A 987 1.49 -1.68 38.58
CA ALA A 987 0.09 -1.66 38.16
C ALA A 987 -0.85 -2.46 39.09
N ALA A 988 -0.34 -3.24 40.05
CA ALA A 988 -1.17 -4.06 40.92
C ALA A 988 -2.04 -3.24 41.87
N SER A 989 -3.33 -3.54 41.91
CA SER A 989 -4.30 -2.83 42.74
C SER A 989 -4.07 -3.16 44.22
N VAL A 990 -3.61 -2.18 45.01
CA VAL A 990 -3.45 -2.31 46.47
C VAL A 990 -4.46 -1.40 47.17
N TYR A 991 -5.23 -1.98 48.09
CA TYR A 991 -6.27 -1.29 48.84
C TYR A 991 -5.97 -1.29 50.33
N GLU A 992 -6.19 -0.14 50.96
CA GLU A 992 -6.16 0.02 52.41
C GLU A 992 -7.45 0.73 52.83
N ASN A 993 -8.17 0.19 53.83
CA ASN A 993 -9.46 0.71 54.30
C ASN A 993 -10.48 0.96 53.16
N GLY A 994 -10.49 0.09 52.13
CA GLY A 994 -11.36 0.21 50.95
C GLY A 994 -10.93 1.26 49.90
N LYS A 995 -9.89 2.04 50.18
CA LYS A 995 -9.34 3.04 49.24
C LYS A 995 -8.15 2.45 48.48
N LEU A 996 -8.09 2.67 47.17
CA LEU A 996 -6.92 2.32 46.36
C LEU A 996 -5.75 3.24 46.76
N ILE A 997 -4.66 2.66 47.26
CA ILE A 997 -3.45 3.38 47.69
C ILE A 997 -2.29 3.23 46.69
N HIS A 998 -2.19 2.10 46.00
CA HIS A 998 -1.22 1.89 44.93
C HIS A 998 -1.82 1.15 43.72
N GLY A 999 -1.17 1.31 42.57
CA GLY A 999 -1.56 0.70 41.30
C GLY A 999 -2.81 1.31 40.68
N ILE A 1000 -3.56 0.48 39.95
CA ILE A 1000 -4.67 0.93 39.12
C ILE A 1000 -6.01 0.33 39.55
N ASN A 1001 -7.10 1.06 39.33
CA ASN A 1001 -8.44 0.51 39.51
C ASN A 1001 -8.68 -0.59 38.44
N PRO A 1002 -9.26 -1.76 38.79
CA PRO A 1002 -9.52 -2.85 37.86
C PRO A 1002 -10.18 -2.46 36.53
N ILE A 1003 -11.06 -1.44 36.51
CA ILE A 1003 -11.73 -0.97 35.28
C ILE A 1003 -10.78 -0.31 34.26
N TYR A 1004 -9.57 0.08 34.71
CA TYR A 1004 -8.53 0.68 33.89
C TYR A 1004 -7.28 -0.22 33.78
N ARG A 1005 -7.39 -1.54 34.03
CA ARG A 1005 -6.30 -2.47 33.72
C ARG A 1005 -5.92 -2.39 32.24
N HIS A 1006 -4.64 -2.58 31.97
CA HIS A 1006 -4.05 -2.34 30.65
C HIS A 1006 -2.80 -3.17 30.45
N ILE A 1007 -2.39 -3.28 29.20
CA ILE A 1007 -1.06 -3.75 28.82
C ILE A 1007 -0.24 -2.52 28.50
N HIS A 1008 0.87 -2.32 29.22
CA HIS A 1008 1.81 -1.25 28.93
C HIS A 1008 2.80 -1.73 27.86
N ILE A 1009 2.81 -1.05 26.72
CA ILE A 1009 3.67 -1.37 25.57
C ILE A 1009 4.79 -0.35 25.45
N GLU A 1010 6.04 -0.79 25.56
CA GLU A 1010 7.21 0.02 25.17
C GLU A 1010 7.80 -0.52 23.86
N ALA A 1011 8.39 0.36 23.05
CA ALA A 1011 9.24 -0.02 21.92
C ALA A 1011 10.60 0.69 22.02
N ALA A 1012 11.67 0.06 21.57
CA ALA A 1012 13.00 0.64 21.52
C ALA A 1012 13.88 0.05 20.41
N THR A 1013 14.87 0.81 19.94
CA THR A 1013 15.91 0.32 19.00
C THR A 1013 17.02 -0.49 19.67
N SER A 1014 16.99 -0.61 21.00
CA SER A 1014 17.93 -1.41 21.81
C SER A 1014 17.22 -2.08 22.97
N SER A 1015 17.71 -3.26 23.37
CA SER A 1015 17.21 -4.02 24.52
C SER A 1015 17.35 -3.30 25.86
N SER A 1016 18.17 -2.24 25.92
CA SER A 1016 18.30 -1.36 27.10
C SER A 1016 17.08 -0.46 27.34
N PHE A 1017 16.21 -0.28 26.34
CA PHE A 1017 15.10 0.70 26.30
C PHE A 1017 15.55 2.16 26.52
N GLY A 1018 15.95 2.55 27.74
CA GLY A 1018 16.66 3.79 28.04
C GLY A 1018 16.20 5.03 27.25
N THR A 1019 17.19 5.71 26.63
CA THR A 1019 17.02 6.80 25.65
C THR A 1019 16.71 6.30 24.23
N THR A 1020 16.85 5.00 23.97
CA THR A 1020 16.56 4.33 22.68
C THR A 1020 15.07 4.01 22.47
N ARG A 1021 14.19 4.43 23.40
CA ARG A 1021 12.74 4.24 23.27
C ARG A 1021 12.18 5.05 22.11
N ILE A 1022 11.21 4.45 21.43
CA ILE A 1022 10.51 4.98 20.26
C ILE A 1022 9.01 4.73 20.40
N ASP A 1023 8.21 5.37 19.55
CA ASP A 1023 6.75 5.26 19.61
C ASP A 1023 6.28 3.81 19.34
N PRO A 1024 5.66 3.10 20.29
CA PRO A 1024 5.16 1.74 20.04
C PRO A 1024 3.98 1.71 19.06
N GLU A 1025 3.22 2.81 18.95
CA GLU A 1025 2.06 2.89 18.06
C GLU A 1025 2.46 2.88 16.59
N GLN A 1026 3.73 3.14 16.24
CA GLN A 1026 4.21 3.01 14.86
C GLN A 1026 4.09 1.55 14.38
N PHE A 1027 4.27 0.57 15.27
CA PHE A 1027 4.23 -0.87 14.99
C PHE A 1027 2.85 -1.51 15.23
N MET A 1028 1.92 -0.84 15.90
CA MET A 1028 0.54 -1.33 16.04
C MET A 1028 -0.23 -1.23 14.71
N LYS A 1029 -1.27 -2.03 14.53
CA LYS A 1029 -2.11 -2.01 13.32
C LYS A 1029 -3.18 -0.92 13.42
N THR A 1030 -3.86 -0.83 14.56
CA THR A 1030 -4.73 0.28 14.91
C THR A 1030 -3.90 1.54 15.11
N LYS A 1031 -4.36 2.65 14.51
CA LYS A 1031 -3.83 4.00 14.76
C LYS A 1031 -4.86 4.77 15.57
N PHE A 1032 -4.39 5.49 16.59
CA PHE A 1032 -5.25 6.28 17.47
C PHE A 1032 -5.27 7.74 17.05
N ASP A 1033 -6.45 8.36 17.06
CA ASP A 1033 -6.58 9.79 16.87
C ASP A 1033 -5.87 10.59 17.98
N GLU A 1034 -5.61 11.88 17.75
CA GLU A 1034 -4.97 12.77 18.73
C GLU A 1034 -6.01 13.46 19.65
N THR A 1035 -7.25 12.95 19.74
CA THR A 1035 -8.26 13.54 20.62
C THR A 1035 -7.98 13.22 22.09
N THR A 1036 -8.49 14.05 23.01
CA THR A 1036 -8.34 13.81 24.45
C THR A 1036 -9.13 12.61 24.97
N LYS A 1037 -10.09 12.09 24.18
CA LYS A 1037 -10.93 10.94 24.52
C LYS A 1037 -10.43 9.62 23.93
N GLY A 1038 -9.59 9.68 22.89
CA GLY A 1038 -9.21 8.54 22.06
C GLY A 1038 -10.38 8.06 21.18
N ASN A 1039 -10.06 7.14 20.26
CA ASN A 1039 -10.97 6.65 19.22
C ASN A 1039 -12.40 6.41 19.75
N PRO A 1040 -13.42 7.11 19.21
CA PRO A 1040 -14.80 6.66 19.37
C PRO A 1040 -14.97 5.30 18.70
N THR A 1041 -15.80 4.46 19.32
CA THR A 1041 -16.16 3.09 18.91
C THR A 1041 -16.60 2.96 17.46
#